data_AF-A0A6V8M2L8-F1
#
_entry.id   AF-A0A6V8M2L8-F1
#
_cell.length_a   1.000
_cell.length_b   1.000
_cell.length_c   1.000
_cell.angle_alpha   90.00
_cell.angle_beta   90.00
_cell.angle_gamma   90.00
#
_symmetry.space_group_name_H-M   'P 1'
#
loop_
_entity.id
_entity.type
_entity.pdbx_description
1 polymer ?
#
loop_
_entity_poly.entity_id
_entity_poly.type
_entity_poly.pdbx_seq_one_letter_code
_entity_poly.pdbx_strand_id
1 'polypeptide(L)'
;MELPTQLGLLAGAAVAVLAEIAALRSLDRLGRLMAFSALAQAGAALVGMSLGQAAGPVGAASLVLYQTLARVLWWLCLRRMAGGGTLPGLNALRGAGAASPALAACLGLAVFTALGLGPFKAPGGKALIVFAALEGGHWITALALAAAGFAAAVYSIRIVLGVCLEKPGRAAPASATSGLPVVPVVLGALLTLACLFPHPVAGLAQALAGKSGAVLPDLEGGWPLAAAVPFAGAYLVWLAGRAAPRARNLLALALAAATAGCFLLQGGLDPLQTLFGGLFALGGAAVVLYSVGYEAHDEHADRYWFFLFLLVSSLVGLAVERSTGGFFAFWEIMTFSSTLLVAHKQSREALDAAKLYFIMCAGGALALQVGLLALAAAAPGASLLATGQALAAYGPAASAGLALLMLAGFGVKAGLFPLHAWLPAAHPVAPSSISAPLSGLLTKAGVLGLAVLAPLFASGALNGGGQTLGWLLSLAAGITFVLGELMALAQRDIKRMLAYSTLAQIGEITLILALGTHAATAGALAHAVNHAVMKDLLFLAAGALILRAGTQRLEGLAGLGKAMPFTGACMAVGLVSIMGLPLTGGFFSKYLMLTAAVDAGHAWTAALILAGSLVGCVYYGRILRVLFFTPYEGTPVEEAPWTMRAAVGLLAVAALVSGAFPQAWTSMVLPAANALVPAAQALPLLSVPWSASALLPLAGAVAAIVWRRDLRRAGIWATACLGLAFVALLAEWSAWGGFQMAFAGLVLALGVCNMAYSTGYMSHSHTPWRFLASFCVMIAGLVGMAGAETLLAFFCFWEIMSSWPLYFAILHEETPAARREATKYFLFNLAGASILFMGLLLLTGAAGGGSFAQVSALFAAQAPSAWGFSAALVIAGLLMKAAMLPVRIDWQMHPATAPTPVSGYISAMLLKSAPFGIVLLRFVWAQGISPESAQVLDALLYVGAWIGGATILYAGIQALVQTGIKEMLIYSTVSQLGYVVLGVCLATPLGLMGGLLHLFNHMLFKNLAFLCAGALMFSTHAHSLHELGGIGRRMPWTLAAFGCALLAAAGMPLFNGFASKYVLYYALIDQGEWALAVVAILTSVVTLAYFLKFLHTAFFGQPSAKALHASEPGLLMRAPILILAGLCLLTGLFPGLALKPIASFVRDFGLAAPSVGLSGILEGPGAMDNTLLGFMILLTGLGVWTAVSRLARNARRTAIHTCGQLVDPASTHVGPADVFATPLSLLTRLSRGHFRVPRHGGSHD
;
A
#
# COMPACT_ATOMS: atom_id res chain seq x y z
N MET A 1 23.51 -12.11 58.86
CA MET A 1 22.17 -12.64 58.51
C MET A 1 21.92 -12.74 57.00
N GLU A 2 22.81 -12.27 56.11
CA GLU A 2 22.55 -12.27 54.65
C GLU A 2 22.89 -13.59 53.93
N LEU A 3 23.87 -14.36 54.42
CA LEU A 3 24.32 -15.60 53.78
C LEU A 3 23.22 -16.69 53.68
N PRO A 4 22.42 -16.98 54.73
CA PRO A 4 21.36 -18.00 54.67
C PRO A 4 20.25 -17.63 53.68
N THR A 5 19.92 -16.34 53.61
CA THR A 5 18.90 -15.80 52.70
C THR A 5 19.34 -15.93 51.24
N GLN A 6 20.57 -15.52 50.91
CA GLN A 6 21.10 -15.66 49.56
C GLN A 6 21.24 -17.13 49.13
N LEU A 7 21.66 -18.01 50.05
CA LEU A 7 21.70 -19.45 49.80
C LEU A 7 20.30 -20.01 49.50
N GLY A 8 19.28 -19.63 50.26
CA GLY A 8 17.89 -20.05 50.02
C GLY A 8 17.34 -19.61 48.66
N LEU A 9 17.63 -18.36 48.27
CA LEU A 9 17.21 -17.80 46.97
C LEU A 9 17.89 -18.48 45.79
N LEU A 10 19.23 -18.64 45.83
CA LEU A 10 20.00 -19.24 44.74
C LEU A 10 19.75 -20.75 44.64
N ALA A 11 19.70 -21.46 45.76
CA ALA A 11 19.40 -22.89 45.78
C ALA A 11 17.97 -23.16 45.30
N GLY A 12 16.99 -22.40 45.77
CA GLY A 12 15.60 -22.51 45.32
C GLY A 12 15.44 -22.24 43.83
N ALA A 13 16.07 -21.20 43.31
CA ALA A 13 16.07 -20.87 41.88
C ALA A 13 16.75 -21.95 41.03
N ALA A 14 17.90 -22.47 41.47
CA ALA A 14 18.61 -23.56 40.78
C ALA A 14 17.76 -24.84 40.74
N VAL A 15 17.12 -25.20 41.86
CA VAL A 15 16.18 -26.35 41.92
C VAL A 15 15.01 -26.12 40.97
N ALA A 16 14.41 -24.93 40.94
CA ALA A 16 13.31 -24.61 40.03
C ALA A 16 13.68 -24.83 38.56
N VAL A 17 14.82 -24.27 38.12
CA VAL A 17 15.27 -24.38 36.71
C VAL A 17 15.68 -25.81 36.36
N LEU A 18 16.55 -26.43 37.15
CA LEU A 18 17.08 -27.77 36.86
C LEU A 18 15.97 -28.82 36.87
N ALA A 19 15.01 -28.70 37.78
CA ALA A 19 13.88 -29.62 37.85
C ALA A 19 12.91 -29.44 36.67
N GLU A 20 12.64 -28.21 36.19
CA GLU A 20 11.84 -28.04 34.97
C GLU A 20 12.56 -28.58 33.71
N ILE A 21 13.89 -28.43 33.62
CA ILE A 21 14.69 -29.04 32.55
C ILE A 21 14.61 -30.57 32.62
N ALA A 22 14.71 -31.15 33.81
CA ALA A 22 14.57 -32.60 34.02
C ALA A 22 13.14 -33.09 33.67
N ALA A 23 12.11 -32.29 34.00
CA ALA A 23 10.73 -32.55 33.63
C ALA A 23 10.56 -32.58 32.10
N LEU A 24 11.11 -31.58 31.40
CA LEU A 24 11.08 -31.49 29.94
C LEU A 24 11.75 -32.68 29.25
N ARG A 25 12.89 -33.15 29.79
CA ARG A 25 13.58 -34.36 29.31
C ARG A 25 12.82 -35.67 29.61
N SER A 26 11.80 -35.62 30.46
CA SER A 26 11.03 -36.78 30.91
C SER A 26 9.68 -36.95 30.19
N LEU A 27 9.46 -36.32 29.04
CA LEU A 27 8.21 -36.40 28.26
C LEU A 27 7.77 -37.84 27.91
N ASP A 28 8.72 -38.76 27.77
CA ASP A 28 8.46 -40.18 27.51
C ASP A 28 8.02 -40.96 28.76
N ARG A 29 8.05 -40.34 29.95
CA ARG A 29 7.63 -40.92 31.23
C ARG A 29 6.89 -39.88 32.07
N LEU A 30 5.58 -39.73 31.84
CA LEU A 30 4.79 -38.66 32.46
C LEU A 30 4.82 -38.66 33.99
N GLY A 31 4.92 -39.83 34.64
CA GLY A 31 5.09 -39.90 36.09
C GLY A 31 6.36 -39.20 36.60
N ARG A 32 7.50 -39.36 35.90
CA ARG A 32 8.76 -38.67 36.23
C ARG A 32 8.66 -37.17 35.94
N LEU A 33 8.05 -36.81 34.82
CA LEU A 33 7.81 -35.41 34.47
C LEU A 33 7.02 -34.69 35.57
N MET A 34 5.94 -35.29 36.06
CA MET A 34 5.13 -34.71 37.12
C MET A 34 5.90 -34.55 38.44
N ALA A 35 6.73 -35.53 38.80
CA ALA A 35 7.57 -35.46 39.99
C ALA A 35 8.62 -34.34 39.91
N PHE A 36 9.34 -34.24 38.80
CA PHE A 36 10.32 -33.16 38.60
C PHE A 36 9.65 -31.78 38.51
N SER A 37 8.53 -31.68 37.81
CA SER A 37 7.75 -30.46 37.76
C SER A 37 7.23 -30.06 39.15
N ALA A 38 6.88 -31.01 40.02
CA ALA A 38 6.50 -30.70 41.41
C ALA A 38 7.71 -30.23 42.25
N LEU A 39 8.87 -30.86 42.07
CA LEU A 39 10.13 -30.43 42.68
C LEU A 39 10.51 -29.00 42.27
N ALA A 40 10.25 -28.62 41.01
CA ALA A 40 10.48 -27.26 40.55
C ALA A 40 9.61 -26.23 41.30
N GLN A 41 8.34 -26.55 41.54
CA GLN A 41 7.45 -25.68 42.32
C GLN A 41 7.87 -25.59 43.79
N ALA A 42 8.40 -26.69 44.36
CA ALA A 42 9.00 -26.65 45.69
C ALA A 42 10.23 -25.73 45.73
N GLY A 43 11.06 -25.72 44.68
CA GLY A 43 12.14 -24.76 44.50
C GLY A 43 11.65 -23.30 44.47
N ALA A 44 10.59 -23.01 43.71
CA ALA A 44 9.98 -21.68 43.67
C ALA A 44 9.36 -21.28 45.03
N ALA A 45 8.73 -22.20 45.74
CA ALA A 45 8.21 -21.96 47.09
C ALA A 45 9.34 -21.68 48.10
N LEU A 46 10.49 -22.38 47.99
CA LEU A 46 11.68 -22.13 48.80
C LEU A 46 12.23 -20.72 48.57
N VAL A 47 12.25 -20.26 47.31
CA VAL A 47 12.58 -18.86 46.99
C VAL A 47 11.63 -17.92 47.72
N GLY A 48 10.31 -18.13 47.59
CA GLY A 48 9.31 -17.29 48.24
C GLY A 48 9.44 -17.23 49.76
N MET A 49 9.71 -18.36 50.43
CA MET A 49 9.94 -18.42 51.88
C MET A 49 11.25 -17.74 52.31
N SER A 50 12.22 -17.66 51.41
CA SER A 50 13.52 -17.01 51.66
C SER A 50 13.47 -15.49 51.47
N LEU A 51 12.41 -14.94 50.87
CA LEU A 51 12.24 -13.50 50.67
C LEU A 51 11.73 -12.82 51.94
N GLY A 52 12.30 -11.66 52.28
CA GLY A 52 11.95 -10.91 53.50
C GLY A 52 10.63 -10.12 53.40
N GLN A 53 10.17 -9.84 52.18
CA GLN A 53 8.95 -9.10 51.89
C GLN A 53 7.72 -9.97 52.14
N ALA A 54 6.61 -9.40 52.64
CA ALA A 54 5.39 -10.17 52.94
C ALA A 54 4.83 -10.91 51.71
N ALA A 55 4.98 -10.36 50.51
CA ALA A 55 4.55 -10.99 49.25
C ALA A 55 5.28 -12.31 48.95
N GLY A 56 6.51 -12.51 49.43
CA GLY A 56 7.29 -13.74 49.21
C GLY A 56 6.69 -14.97 49.89
N PRO A 57 6.60 -15.01 51.24
CA PRO A 57 6.04 -16.14 51.97
C PRO A 57 4.56 -16.38 51.65
N VAL A 58 3.78 -15.32 51.42
CA VAL A 58 2.37 -15.43 50.99
C VAL A 58 2.27 -16.00 49.59
N GLY A 59 3.15 -15.58 48.67
CA GLY A 59 3.27 -16.14 47.33
C GLY A 59 3.63 -17.63 47.35
N ALA A 60 4.56 -18.05 48.22
CA ALA A 60 4.92 -19.46 48.43
C ALA A 60 3.74 -20.30 48.95
N ALA A 61 3.03 -19.82 49.97
CA ALA A 61 1.85 -20.51 50.50
C ALA A 61 0.74 -20.61 49.43
N SER A 62 0.48 -19.54 48.70
CA SER A 62 -0.48 -19.52 47.60
C SER A 62 -0.08 -20.49 46.49
N LEU A 63 1.20 -20.50 46.10
CA LEU A 63 1.73 -21.43 45.10
C LEU A 63 1.47 -22.88 45.50
N VAL A 64 1.76 -23.26 46.74
CA VAL A 64 1.56 -24.63 47.23
C VAL A 64 0.07 -25.02 47.19
N LEU A 65 -0.83 -24.14 47.63
CA LEU A 65 -2.28 -24.39 47.60
C LEU A 65 -2.79 -24.67 46.17
N TYR A 66 -2.47 -23.81 45.21
CA TYR A 66 -2.90 -23.98 43.82
C TYR A 66 -2.24 -25.18 43.15
N GLN A 67 -0.93 -25.38 43.33
CA GLN A 67 -0.19 -26.46 42.67
C GLN A 67 -0.60 -27.83 43.19
N THR A 68 -0.93 -27.97 44.47
CA THR A 68 -1.41 -29.24 45.03
C THR A 68 -2.71 -29.65 44.35
N LEU A 69 -3.69 -28.74 44.30
CA LEU A 69 -4.99 -29.01 43.66
C LEU A 69 -4.84 -29.30 42.16
N ALA A 70 -4.08 -28.47 41.45
CA ALA A 70 -3.85 -28.63 40.00
C ALA A 70 -3.13 -29.95 39.67
N ARG A 71 -2.10 -30.35 40.45
CA ARG A 71 -1.34 -31.59 40.17
C ARG A 71 -2.09 -32.86 40.51
N VAL A 72 -2.90 -32.85 41.58
CA VAL A 72 -3.79 -33.96 41.89
C VAL A 72 -4.80 -34.15 40.76
N LEU A 73 -5.41 -33.06 40.28
CA LEU A 73 -6.32 -33.11 39.14
C LEU A 73 -5.63 -33.61 37.86
N TRP A 74 -4.44 -33.08 37.56
CA TRP A 74 -3.62 -33.50 36.42
C TRP A 74 -3.34 -35.01 36.47
N TRP A 75 -2.87 -35.52 37.61
CA TRP A 75 -2.55 -36.93 37.79
C TRP A 75 -3.78 -37.84 37.62
N LEU A 76 -4.91 -37.47 38.25
CA LEU A 76 -6.16 -38.22 38.16
C LEU A 76 -6.67 -38.31 36.72
N CYS A 77 -6.60 -37.21 35.96
CA CYS A 77 -7.05 -37.19 34.56
C CYS A 77 -6.19 -38.13 33.70
N LEU A 78 -4.87 -38.02 33.78
CA LEU A 78 -3.97 -38.88 33.00
C LEU A 78 -4.09 -40.35 33.40
N ARG A 79 -4.19 -40.66 34.70
CA ARG A 79 -4.31 -42.05 35.18
C ARG A 79 -5.61 -42.70 34.70
N ARG A 80 -6.72 -41.95 34.67
CA ARG A 80 -8.00 -42.44 34.13
C ARG A 80 -7.96 -42.63 32.63
N MET A 81 -7.33 -41.71 31.88
CA MET A 81 -7.12 -41.88 30.44
C MET A 81 -6.16 -43.04 30.09
N ALA A 82 -5.26 -43.40 31.00
CA ALA A 82 -4.32 -44.51 30.85
C ALA A 82 -4.88 -45.89 31.30
N GLY A 83 -6.12 -45.97 31.79
CA GLY A 83 -6.73 -47.24 32.23
C GLY A 83 -6.26 -47.76 33.61
N GLY A 84 -5.74 -46.90 34.50
CA GLY A 84 -5.57 -47.24 35.93
C GLY A 84 -4.19 -47.74 36.40
N GLY A 85 -3.23 -47.98 35.48
CA GLY A 85 -1.86 -48.44 35.77
C GLY A 85 -0.80 -47.35 35.97
N THR A 86 0.48 -47.69 35.74
CA THR A 86 1.58 -46.72 35.73
C THR A 86 1.42 -45.73 34.59
N LEU A 87 1.71 -44.44 34.83
CA LEU A 87 1.54 -43.40 33.82
C LEU A 87 2.48 -43.63 32.63
N PRO A 88 1.95 -43.86 31.42
CA PRO A 88 2.77 -44.08 30.24
C PRO A 88 3.38 -42.76 29.72
N GLY A 89 4.19 -42.84 28.67
CA GLY A 89 4.75 -41.65 28.01
C GLY A 89 3.70 -40.88 27.20
N LEU A 90 4.00 -39.62 26.85
CA LEU A 90 3.09 -38.75 26.08
C LEU A 90 2.61 -39.41 24.78
N ASN A 91 3.49 -40.12 24.07
CA ASN A 91 3.13 -40.76 22.80
C ASN A 91 1.99 -41.79 22.93
N ALA A 92 1.86 -42.46 24.07
CA ALA A 92 0.81 -43.46 24.30
C ALA A 92 -0.56 -42.85 24.63
N LEU A 93 -0.60 -41.59 25.07
CA LEU A 93 -1.84 -40.88 25.44
C LEU A 93 -2.29 -39.87 24.38
N ARG A 94 -1.62 -39.84 23.22
CA ARG A 94 -2.00 -38.94 22.13
C ARG A 94 -3.42 -39.24 21.65
N GLY A 95 -4.25 -38.20 21.62
CA GLY A 95 -5.66 -38.26 21.27
C GLY A 95 -6.55 -39.02 22.26
N ALA A 96 -6.05 -39.42 23.43
CA ALA A 96 -6.86 -40.11 24.44
C ALA A 96 -8.02 -39.23 24.96
N GLY A 97 -7.89 -37.91 24.90
CA GLY A 97 -8.93 -36.97 25.28
C GLY A 97 -10.20 -37.04 24.42
N ALA A 98 -10.12 -37.56 23.19
CA ALA A 98 -11.29 -37.72 22.32
C ALA A 98 -12.34 -38.68 22.92
N ALA A 99 -11.90 -39.69 23.68
CA ALA A 99 -12.79 -40.64 24.32
C ALA A 99 -13.46 -40.10 25.59
N SER A 100 -12.90 -39.05 26.21
CA SER A 100 -13.48 -38.41 27.40
C SER A 100 -13.24 -36.90 27.40
N PRO A 101 -14.11 -36.12 26.73
CA PRO A 101 -13.97 -34.66 26.62
C PRO A 101 -13.94 -33.95 27.97
N ALA A 102 -14.66 -34.46 28.97
CA ALA A 102 -14.68 -33.90 30.32
C ALA A 102 -13.32 -34.03 31.01
N LEU A 103 -12.67 -35.21 30.91
CA LEU A 103 -11.32 -35.41 31.41
C LEU A 103 -10.31 -34.56 30.64
N ALA A 104 -10.48 -34.39 29.33
CA ALA A 104 -9.60 -33.55 28.51
C ALA A 104 -9.69 -32.07 28.91
N ALA A 105 -10.89 -31.56 29.18
CA ALA A 105 -11.09 -30.20 29.68
C ALA A 105 -10.49 -30.01 31.08
N CYS A 106 -10.71 -30.96 32.00
CA CYS A 106 -10.14 -30.92 33.35
C CYS A 106 -8.60 -31.00 33.32
N LEU A 107 -8.03 -31.86 32.46
CA LEU A 107 -6.59 -31.95 32.25
C LEU A 107 -6.02 -30.65 31.70
N GLY A 108 -6.66 -30.08 30.67
CA GLY A 108 -6.25 -28.81 30.09
C GLY A 108 -6.23 -27.69 31.12
N LEU A 109 -7.32 -27.55 31.89
CA LEU A 109 -7.41 -26.60 33.01
C LEU A 109 -6.27 -26.83 34.01
N ALA A 110 -6.09 -28.05 34.51
CA ALA A 110 -5.07 -28.38 35.49
C ALA A 110 -3.65 -28.05 35.02
N VAL A 111 -3.30 -28.43 33.78
CA VAL A 111 -1.97 -28.20 33.20
C VAL A 111 -1.70 -26.71 33.01
N PHE A 112 -2.65 -25.96 32.44
CA PHE A 112 -2.47 -24.52 32.28
C PHE A 112 -2.43 -23.80 33.63
N THR A 113 -3.32 -24.13 34.58
CA THR A 113 -3.30 -23.53 35.91
C THR A 113 -1.99 -23.82 36.65
N ALA A 114 -1.41 -25.02 36.48
CA ALA A 114 -0.09 -25.36 37.02
C ALA A 114 1.04 -24.53 36.38
N LEU A 115 0.92 -24.19 35.09
CA LEU A 115 1.83 -23.25 34.45
C LEU A 115 1.67 -21.83 35.02
N GLY A 116 0.45 -21.46 35.41
CA GLY A 116 0.08 -20.09 35.77
C GLY A 116 -0.71 -19.40 34.66
N LEU A 117 -1.31 -20.16 33.74
CA LEU A 117 -2.14 -19.68 32.63
C LEU A 117 -3.53 -20.30 32.71
N GLY A 118 -4.50 -19.75 31.99
CA GLY A 118 -5.79 -20.43 31.85
C GLY A 118 -6.89 -19.57 31.24
N PRO A 119 -8.08 -20.16 31.03
CA PRO A 119 -9.28 -19.42 30.64
C PRO A 119 -9.82 -18.51 31.76
N PHE A 120 -9.31 -18.64 32.97
CA PHE A 120 -9.69 -17.87 34.16
C PHE A 120 -8.50 -17.04 34.64
N LYS A 121 -8.66 -16.25 35.72
CA LYS A 121 -7.52 -15.54 36.29
C LYS A 121 -6.43 -16.52 36.75
N ALA A 122 -5.19 -16.17 36.45
CA ALA A 122 -4.03 -16.99 36.76
C ALA A 122 -3.76 -17.01 38.27
N PRO A 123 -3.33 -18.15 38.85
CA PRO A 123 -2.87 -18.19 40.24
C PRO A 123 -1.75 -17.16 40.51
N GLY A 124 -2.02 -16.17 41.38
CA GLY A 124 -1.07 -15.10 41.69
C GLY A 124 0.22 -15.53 42.42
N GLY A 125 0.28 -16.75 42.97
CA GLY A 125 1.40 -17.20 43.80
C GLY A 125 2.79 -17.06 43.17
N LYS A 126 2.97 -17.48 41.90
CA LYS A 126 4.26 -17.31 41.19
C LYS A 126 4.59 -15.83 40.96
N ALA A 127 3.59 -15.05 40.55
CA ALA A 127 3.76 -13.63 40.28
C ALA A 127 4.12 -12.85 41.56
N LEU A 128 3.55 -13.22 42.71
CA LEU A 128 3.90 -12.65 44.02
C LEU A 128 5.36 -12.96 44.42
N ILE A 129 5.83 -14.19 44.18
CA ILE A 129 7.23 -14.55 44.46
C ILE A 129 8.19 -13.77 43.56
N VAL A 130 7.88 -13.65 42.26
CA VAL A 130 8.68 -12.86 41.32
C VAL A 130 8.65 -11.39 41.68
N PHE A 131 7.49 -10.83 42.02
CA PHE A 131 7.34 -9.46 42.50
C PHE A 131 8.21 -9.19 43.73
N ALA A 132 8.10 -10.04 44.77
CA ALA A 132 8.88 -9.90 46.00
C ALA A 132 10.41 -10.01 45.73
N ALA A 133 10.81 -10.86 44.78
CA ALA A 133 12.20 -10.95 44.36
C ALA A 133 12.69 -9.66 43.68
N LEU A 134 11.87 -9.04 42.82
CA LEU A 134 12.20 -7.78 42.15
C LEU A 134 12.21 -6.60 43.12
N GLU A 135 11.22 -6.52 44.02
CA GLU A 135 11.16 -5.54 45.10
C GLU A 135 12.39 -5.64 46.03
N GLY A 136 12.87 -6.87 46.28
CA GLY A 136 14.10 -7.13 47.03
C GLY A 136 15.41 -6.97 46.25
N GLY A 137 15.38 -6.59 44.96
CA GLY A 137 16.58 -6.44 44.12
C GLY A 137 17.25 -7.77 43.70
N HIS A 138 16.56 -8.90 43.83
CA HIS A 138 17.05 -10.24 43.48
C HIS A 138 16.76 -10.61 42.00
N TRP A 139 17.33 -9.84 41.08
CA TRP A 139 17.06 -9.93 39.63
C TRP A 139 17.34 -11.31 39.02
N ILE A 140 18.46 -11.93 39.39
CA ILE A 140 18.87 -13.24 38.87
C ILE A 140 17.84 -14.31 39.26
N THR A 141 17.32 -14.23 40.49
CA THR A 141 16.30 -15.15 41.00
C THR A 141 14.99 -14.98 40.22
N ALA A 142 14.54 -13.75 39.98
CA ALA A 142 13.34 -13.48 39.18
C ALA A 142 13.48 -14.02 37.74
N LEU A 143 14.62 -13.80 37.10
CA LEU A 143 14.92 -14.30 35.75
C LEU A 143 14.97 -15.84 35.71
N ALA A 144 15.57 -16.47 36.72
CA ALA A 144 15.62 -17.93 36.84
C ALA A 144 14.20 -18.53 36.98
N LEU A 145 13.32 -17.90 37.76
CA LEU A 145 11.92 -18.33 37.88
C LEU A 145 11.14 -18.17 36.56
N ALA A 146 11.37 -17.08 35.83
CA ALA A 146 10.79 -16.91 34.50
C ALA A 146 11.30 -17.97 33.50
N ALA A 147 12.60 -18.29 33.52
CA ALA A 147 13.20 -19.35 32.70
C ALA A 147 12.65 -20.75 33.05
N ALA A 148 12.44 -21.04 34.33
CA ALA A 148 11.76 -22.25 34.78
C ALA A 148 10.32 -22.31 34.23
N GLY A 149 9.57 -21.20 34.30
CA GLY A 149 8.24 -21.08 33.70
C GLY A 149 8.24 -21.35 32.18
N PHE A 150 9.26 -20.91 31.47
CA PHE A 150 9.38 -21.16 30.03
C PHE A 150 9.58 -22.64 29.72
N ALA A 151 10.47 -23.32 30.45
CA ALA A 151 10.65 -24.77 30.33
C ALA A 151 9.34 -25.51 30.62
N ALA A 152 8.58 -25.04 31.62
CA ALA A 152 7.26 -25.58 31.94
C ALA A 152 6.23 -25.40 30.80
N ALA A 153 6.24 -24.25 30.14
CA ALA A 153 5.35 -23.96 29.02
C ALA A 153 5.54 -24.95 27.85
N VAL A 154 6.79 -25.34 27.56
CA VAL A 154 7.14 -26.23 26.44
C VAL A 154 6.53 -27.62 26.59
N TYR A 155 6.65 -28.28 27.75
CA TYR A 155 6.02 -29.60 27.92
C TYR A 155 4.51 -29.48 28.13
N SER A 156 4.02 -28.41 28.77
CA SER A 156 2.61 -28.23 29.07
C SER A 156 1.78 -28.18 27.79
N ILE A 157 2.19 -27.39 26.80
CA ILE A 157 1.47 -27.31 25.52
C ILE A 157 1.55 -28.61 24.72
N ARG A 158 2.67 -29.35 24.81
CA ARG A 158 2.81 -30.67 24.16
C ARG A 158 1.83 -31.68 24.74
N ILE A 159 1.62 -31.64 26.06
CA ILE A 159 0.65 -32.49 26.74
C ILE A 159 -0.77 -32.10 26.35
N VAL A 160 -1.13 -30.81 26.43
CA VAL A 160 -2.49 -30.36 26.11
C VAL A 160 -2.83 -30.64 24.66
N LEU A 161 -1.99 -30.23 23.71
CA LEU A 161 -2.29 -30.44 22.29
C LEU A 161 -2.25 -31.92 21.91
N GLY A 162 -1.29 -32.67 22.44
CA GLY A 162 -1.14 -34.10 22.15
C GLY A 162 -2.25 -34.96 22.74
N VAL A 163 -2.60 -34.76 24.02
CA VAL A 163 -3.59 -35.59 24.73
C VAL A 163 -5.02 -35.11 24.46
N CYS A 164 -5.26 -33.79 24.51
CA CYS A 164 -6.63 -33.25 24.47
C CYS A 164 -7.14 -32.93 23.06
N LEU A 165 -6.28 -32.57 22.10
CA LEU A 165 -6.71 -32.07 20.78
C LEU A 165 -6.26 -32.92 19.58
N GLU A 166 -5.21 -33.72 19.70
CA GLU A 166 -4.78 -34.61 18.62
C GLU A 166 -5.86 -35.67 18.32
N LYS A 167 -6.05 -36.00 17.05
CA LYS A 167 -7.01 -37.05 16.68
C LYS A 167 -6.45 -38.43 17.05
N PRO A 168 -7.27 -39.37 17.54
CA PRO A 168 -6.79 -40.70 17.92
C PRO A 168 -6.23 -41.44 16.69
N GLY A 169 -5.03 -42.00 16.81
CA GLY A 169 -4.43 -42.89 15.81
C GLY A 169 -4.93 -44.33 15.91
N ARG A 170 -4.57 -45.20 14.95
CA ARG A 170 -4.91 -46.64 14.96
C ARG A 170 -4.44 -47.40 16.22
N ALA A 171 -3.46 -46.86 16.95
CA ALA A 171 -2.91 -47.43 18.18
C ALA A 171 -3.40 -46.73 19.47
N ALA A 172 -4.48 -45.93 19.40
CA ALA A 172 -5.02 -45.27 20.59
C ALA A 172 -5.51 -46.33 21.59
N PRO A 173 -5.17 -46.22 22.89
CA PRO A 173 -5.59 -47.20 23.89
C PRO A 173 -7.12 -47.24 23.96
N ALA A 174 -7.67 -48.44 23.79
CA ALA A 174 -9.12 -48.70 23.78
C ALA A 174 -9.80 -48.56 25.16
N SER A 175 -9.15 -47.96 26.17
CA SER A 175 -9.56 -48.05 27.57
C SER A 175 -9.93 -46.68 28.17
N ALA A 176 -10.99 -46.06 27.65
CA ALA A 176 -11.72 -45.06 28.44
C ALA A 176 -12.79 -45.76 29.27
N THR A 177 -12.69 -45.67 30.60
CA THR A 177 -13.73 -46.14 31.52
C THR A 177 -15.04 -45.40 31.26
N SER A 178 -16.14 -46.13 31.07
CA SER A 178 -17.44 -45.63 30.60
C SER A 178 -18.27 -44.86 31.65
N GLY A 179 -17.63 -44.16 32.59
CA GLY A 179 -18.29 -43.45 33.69
C GLY A 179 -18.01 -41.95 33.74
N LEU A 180 -18.99 -41.16 34.20
CA LEU A 180 -18.81 -39.72 34.47
C LEU A 180 -17.68 -39.52 35.49
N PRO A 181 -16.65 -38.72 35.18
CA PRO A 181 -15.50 -38.57 36.07
C PRO A 181 -15.80 -37.56 37.19
N VAL A 182 -16.68 -37.93 38.13
CA VAL A 182 -17.17 -37.03 39.21
C VAL A 182 -16.03 -36.36 39.98
N VAL A 183 -15.06 -37.14 40.47
CA VAL A 183 -13.94 -36.59 41.27
C VAL A 183 -13.10 -35.56 40.49
N PRO A 184 -12.56 -35.85 39.28
CA PRO A 184 -11.90 -34.84 38.46
C PRO A 184 -12.75 -33.61 38.16
N VAL A 185 -14.05 -33.78 37.89
CA VAL A 185 -14.94 -32.64 37.60
C VAL A 185 -15.13 -31.74 38.82
N VAL A 186 -15.33 -32.32 40.01
CA VAL A 186 -15.46 -31.55 41.26
C VAL A 186 -14.15 -30.81 41.58
N LEU A 187 -13.01 -31.48 41.48
CA LEU A 187 -11.71 -30.84 41.67
C LEU A 187 -11.44 -29.75 40.63
N GLY A 188 -11.85 -29.97 39.38
CA GLY A 188 -11.81 -28.96 38.32
C GLY A 188 -12.67 -27.74 38.64
N ALA A 189 -13.89 -27.95 39.13
CA ALA A 189 -14.78 -26.87 39.55
C ALA A 189 -14.21 -26.06 40.74
N LEU A 190 -13.65 -26.75 41.74
CA LEU A 190 -12.97 -26.09 42.87
C LEU A 190 -11.76 -25.28 42.39
N LEU A 191 -10.97 -25.81 41.46
CA LEU A 191 -9.83 -25.10 40.87
C LEU A 191 -10.29 -23.87 40.07
N THR A 192 -11.36 -24.00 39.29
CA THR A 192 -11.99 -22.88 38.58
C THR A 192 -12.48 -21.79 39.54
N LEU A 193 -13.17 -22.17 40.63
CA LEU A 193 -13.63 -21.21 41.64
C LEU A 193 -12.47 -20.51 42.33
N ALA A 194 -11.40 -21.24 42.64
CA ALA A 194 -10.18 -20.66 43.20
C ALA A 194 -9.55 -19.64 42.24
N CYS A 195 -9.51 -19.94 40.93
CA CYS A 195 -9.03 -18.99 39.92
C CYS A 195 -9.96 -17.79 39.72
N LEU A 196 -11.28 -17.96 39.73
CA LEU A 196 -12.23 -16.84 39.54
C LEU A 196 -12.30 -15.92 40.76
N PHE A 197 -12.18 -16.50 41.96
CA PHE A 197 -12.23 -15.81 43.24
C PHE A 197 -10.95 -16.11 44.03
N PRO A 198 -9.84 -15.41 43.71
CA PRO A 198 -8.56 -15.69 44.35
C PRO A 198 -8.43 -15.08 45.75
N HIS A 199 -9.25 -14.09 46.13
CA HIS A 199 -9.17 -13.42 47.44
C HIS A 199 -9.27 -14.37 48.65
N PRO A 200 -10.20 -15.34 48.70
CA PRO A 200 -10.25 -16.34 49.78
C PRO A 200 -8.96 -17.18 49.87
N VAL A 201 -8.39 -17.57 48.72
CA VAL A 201 -7.15 -18.35 48.67
C VAL A 201 -5.96 -17.49 49.10
N ALA A 202 -5.94 -16.22 48.71
CA ALA A 202 -4.93 -15.26 49.15
C ALA A 202 -5.01 -15.01 50.67
N GLY A 203 -6.21 -14.87 51.24
CA GLY A 203 -6.42 -14.74 52.69
C GLY A 203 -5.95 -15.98 53.46
N LEU A 204 -6.27 -17.18 52.96
CA LEU A 204 -5.75 -18.43 53.52
C LEU A 204 -4.22 -18.50 53.43
N ALA A 205 -3.64 -18.10 52.29
CA ALA A 205 -2.20 -18.05 52.11
C ALA A 205 -1.53 -17.04 53.06
N GLN A 206 -2.15 -15.89 53.32
CA GLN A 206 -1.69 -14.92 54.32
C GLN A 206 -1.69 -15.51 55.73
N ALA A 207 -2.75 -16.23 56.10
CA ALA A 207 -2.84 -16.90 57.40
C ALA A 207 -1.77 -17.99 57.56
N LEU A 208 -1.58 -18.84 56.54
CA LEU A 208 -0.57 -19.89 56.53
C LEU A 208 0.86 -19.34 56.57
N ALA A 209 1.09 -18.17 55.98
CA ALA A 209 2.39 -17.49 56.01
C ALA A 209 2.64 -16.66 57.27
N GLY A 210 1.69 -16.59 58.22
CA GLY A 210 1.79 -15.74 59.41
C GLY A 210 1.80 -14.24 59.09
N LYS A 211 1.17 -13.83 57.97
CA LYS A 211 1.12 -12.46 57.45
C LYS A 211 -0.32 -11.98 57.23
N SER A 212 -1.25 -12.39 58.11
CA SER A 212 -2.65 -11.97 58.05
C SER A 212 -2.77 -10.44 58.05
N GLY A 213 -3.43 -9.88 57.03
CA GLY A 213 -3.62 -8.44 56.89
C GLY A 213 -2.46 -7.69 56.21
N ALA A 214 -1.44 -8.41 55.71
CA ALA A 214 -0.40 -7.79 54.89
C ALA A 214 -0.98 -7.25 53.58
N VAL A 215 -0.60 -6.01 53.23
CA VAL A 215 -0.94 -5.41 51.93
C VAL A 215 -0.08 -6.08 50.85
N LEU A 216 -0.75 -6.75 49.92
CA LEU A 216 -0.10 -7.38 48.76
C LEU A 216 -0.26 -6.47 47.54
N PRO A 217 0.65 -6.53 46.56
CA PRO A 217 0.45 -5.84 45.30
C PRO A 217 -0.85 -6.31 44.65
N ASP A 218 -1.62 -5.37 44.11
CA ASP A 218 -2.79 -5.71 43.31
C ASP A 218 -2.33 -6.24 41.95
N LEU A 219 -2.18 -7.57 41.87
CA LEU A 219 -1.82 -8.28 40.65
C LEU A 219 -3.06 -8.58 39.80
N GLU A 220 -4.26 -8.24 40.28
CA GLU A 220 -5.52 -8.53 39.61
C GLU A 220 -6.51 -7.37 39.71
N GLY A 221 -6.47 -6.47 38.73
CA GLY A 221 -7.44 -5.39 38.63
C GLY A 221 -8.90 -5.88 38.52
N GLY A 222 -9.82 -5.00 38.93
CA GLY A 222 -11.25 -5.20 38.74
C GLY A 222 -11.60 -5.20 37.25
N TRP A 223 -12.27 -6.25 36.77
CA TRP A 223 -12.58 -6.38 35.35
C TRP A 223 -13.64 -5.37 34.92
N PRO A 224 -13.31 -4.45 33.99
CA PRO A 224 -14.30 -3.51 33.48
C PRO A 224 -15.41 -4.25 32.76
N LEU A 225 -16.62 -3.68 32.76
CA LEU A 225 -17.79 -4.28 32.12
C LEU A 225 -17.52 -4.64 30.65
N ALA A 226 -16.78 -3.79 29.92
CA ALA A 226 -16.40 -4.03 28.54
C ALA A 226 -15.56 -5.31 28.34
N ALA A 227 -14.82 -5.77 29.36
CA ALA A 227 -14.07 -7.03 29.33
C ALA A 227 -14.88 -8.19 29.95
N ALA A 228 -15.62 -7.93 31.03
CA ALA A 228 -16.40 -8.93 31.75
C ALA A 228 -17.59 -9.47 30.95
N VAL A 229 -18.27 -8.61 30.17
CA VAL A 229 -19.41 -9.00 29.31
C VAL A 229 -19.01 -10.04 28.27
N PRO A 230 -18.00 -9.82 27.40
CA PRO A 230 -17.58 -10.85 26.45
C PRO A 230 -16.97 -12.07 27.16
N PHE A 231 -16.35 -11.90 28.34
CA PHE A 231 -15.83 -13.03 29.11
C PHE A 231 -16.95 -13.98 29.56
N ALA A 232 -17.95 -13.46 30.27
CA ALA A 232 -19.12 -14.22 30.69
C ALA A 232 -19.90 -14.73 29.46
N GLY A 233 -19.96 -13.88 28.43
CA GLY A 233 -20.51 -14.20 27.12
C GLY A 233 -19.91 -15.45 26.48
N ALA A 234 -18.60 -15.69 26.62
CA ALA A 234 -17.95 -16.90 26.10
C ALA A 234 -18.63 -18.19 26.61
N TYR A 235 -18.93 -18.25 27.91
CA TYR A 235 -19.58 -19.40 28.54
C TYR A 235 -21.06 -19.49 28.14
N LEU A 236 -21.76 -18.36 28.07
CA LEU A 236 -23.16 -18.32 27.67
C LEU A 236 -23.35 -18.77 26.20
N VAL A 237 -22.47 -18.31 25.30
CA VAL A 237 -22.49 -18.70 23.88
C VAL A 237 -22.15 -20.18 23.74
N TRP A 238 -21.19 -20.69 24.50
CA TRP A 238 -20.87 -22.11 24.51
C TRP A 238 -22.04 -22.98 25.00
N LEU A 239 -22.72 -22.59 26.08
CA LEU A 239 -23.92 -23.27 26.58
C LEU A 239 -25.08 -23.20 25.59
N ALA A 240 -25.35 -22.03 25.02
CA ALA A 240 -26.40 -21.82 24.03
C ALA A 240 -26.13 -22.63 22.74
N GLY A 241 -24.87 -22.76 22.33
CA GLY A 241 -24.45 -23.56 21.18
C GLY A 241 -24.83 -25.04 21.28
N ARG A 242 -24.70 -25.61 22.49
CA ARG A 242 -25.12 -26.99 22.77
C ARG A 242 -26.63 -27.21 22.67
N ALA A 243 -27.44 -26.17 22.88
CA ALA A 243 -28.90 -26.26 22.81
C ALA A 243 -29.42 -25.92 21.42
N ALA A 244 -29.03 -24.76 20.86
CA ALA A 244 -29.53 -24.26 19.58
C ALA A 244 -28.51 -23.36 18.87
N PRO A 245 -27.94 -23.78 17.72
CA PRO A 245 -26.97 -22.97 16.96
C PRO A 245 -27.48 -21.59 16.52
N ARG A 246 -28.78 -21.45 16.26
CA ARG A 246 -29.40 -20.14 15.93
C ARG A 246 -29.40 -19.19 17.14
N ALA A 247 -29.74 -19.69 18.32
CA ALA A 247 -29.73 -18.90 19.56
C ALA A 247 -28.30 -18.46 19.90
N ARG A 248 -27.31 -19.35 19.73
CA ARG A 248 -25.88 -19.03 19.85
C ARG A 248 -25.46 -17.87 18.95
N ASN A 249 -25.81 -17.92 17.67
CA ASN A 249 -25.42 -16.88 16.72
C ASN A 249 -26.07 -15.52 17.03
N LEU A 250 -27.34 -15.51 17.43
CA LEU A 250 -28.02 -14.28 17.87
C LEU A 250 -27.41 -13.72 19.16
N LEU A 251 -27.13 -14.58 20.13
CA LEU A 251 -26.48 -14.22 21.38
C LEU A 251 -25.07 -13.68 21.13
N ALA A 252 -24.30 -14.28 20.22
CA ALA A 252 -22.98 -13.78 19.83
C ALA A 252 -23.05 -12.35 19.27
N LEU A 253 -23.99 -12.06 18.36
CA LEU A 253 -24.18 -10.71 17.83
C LEU A 253 -24.60 -9.72 18.94
N ALA A 254 -25.52 -10.12 19.83
CA ALA A 254 -25.96 -9.29 20.95
C ALA A 254 -24.80 -8.99 21.92
N LEU A 255 -23.96 -9.99 22.22
CA LEU A 255 -22.80 -9.81 23.10
C LEU A 255 -21.73 -8.93 22.47
N ALA A 256 -21.48 -9.04 21.16
CA ALA A 256 -20.56 -8.15 20.47
C ALA A 256 -21.06 -6.70 20.49
N ALA A 257 -22.35 -6.48 20.23
CA ALA A 257 -22.97 -5.16 20.34
C ALA A 257 -22.94 -4.63 21.78
N ALA A 258 -23.22 -5.46 22.78
CA ALA A 258 -23.13 -5.11 24.19
C ALA A 258 -21.68 -4.77 24.60
N THR A 259 -20.69 -5.52 24.10
CA THR A 259 -19.26 -5.24 24.34
C THR A 259 -18.87 -3.87 23.80
N ALA A 260 -19.23 -3.57 22.55
CA ALA A 260 -18.98 -2.27 21.95
C ALA A 260 -19.73 -1.14 22.70
N GLY A 261 -21.00 -1.37 23.06
CA GLY A 261 -21.80 -0.41 23.84
C GLY A 261 -21.21 -0.14 25.23
N CYS A 262 -20.82 -1.18 25.96
CA CYS A 262 -20.15 -1.04 27.26
C CYS A 262 -18.85 -0.25 27.15
N PHE A 263 -18.05 -0.48 26.10
CA PHE A 263 -16.85 0.30 25.86
C PHE A 263 -17.18 1.77 25.56
N LEU A 264 -18.12 2.05 24.66
CA LEU A 264 -18.50 3.42 24.28
C LEU A 264 -19.10 4.22 25.45
N LEU A 265 -19.74 3.55 26.40
CA LEU A 265 -20.31 4.16 27.60
C LEU A 265 -19.29 4.26 28.76
N GLN A 266 -18.09 3.70 28.60
CA GLN A 266 -17.06 3.68 29.65
C GLN A 266 -16.37 5.05 29.75
N GLY A 267 -16.71 5.80 30.80
CA GLY A 267 -16.06 7.08 31.10
C GLY A 267 -14.68 6.93 31.75
N GLY A 268 -13.86 7.98 31.65
CA GLY A 268 -12.58 8.08 32.37
C GLY A 268 -11.45 7.19 31.82
N LEU A 269 -11.55 6.75 30.58
CA LEU A 269 -10.43 6.11 29.88
C LEU A 269 -9.40 7.17 29.46
N ASP A 270 -8.12 6.82 29.57
CA ASP A 270 -7.07 7.67 29.01
C ASP A 270 -7.07 7.60 27.46
N PRO A 271 -6.35 8.50 26.77
CA PRO A 271 -6.32 8.54 25.31
C PRO A 271 -5.84 7.25 24.63
N LEU A 272 -4.86 6.56 25.23
CA LEU A 272 -4.29 5.33 24.67
C LEU A 272 -5.28 4.17 24.83
N GLN A 273 -5.91 4.09 25.99
CA GLN A 273 -6.98 3.13 26.30
C GLN A 273 -8.18 3.32 25.38
N THR A 274 -8.57 4.56 25.12
CA THR A 274 -9.68 4.91 24.21
C THR A 274 -9.37 4.44 22.78
N LEU A 275 -8.14 4.69 22.30
CA LEU A 275 -7.75 4.33 20.93
C LEU A 275 -7.73 2.80 20.72
N PHE A 276 -6.99 2.06 21.54
CA PHE A 276 -6.83 0.62 21.36
C PHE A 276 -8.06 -0.16 21.83
N GLY A 277 -8.75 0.29 22.87
CA GLY A 277 -10.00 -0.31 23.33
C GLY A 277 -11.09 -0.21 22.26
N GLY A 278 -11.22 0.95 21.60
CA GLY A 278 -12.14 1.16 20.50
C GLY A 278 -11.80 0.29 19.29
N LEU A 279 -10.51 0.21 18.95
CA LEU A 279 -10.02 -0.67 17.89
C LEU A 279 -10.39 -2.14 18.15
N PHE A 280 -10.15 -2.64 19.36
CA PHE A 280 -10.42 -4.04 19.71
C PHE A 280 -11.90 -4.35 19.85
N ALA A 281 -12.70 -3.44 20.41
CA ALA A 281 -14.14 -3.63 20.56
C ALA A 281 -14.86 -3.62 19.20
N LEU A 282 -14.58 -2.63 18.35
CA LEU A 282 -15.21 -2.49 17.04
C LEU A 282 -14.69 -3.54 16.03
N GLY A 283 -13.36 -3.77 16.01
CA GLY A 283 -12.76 -4.83 15.19
C GLY A 283 -13.24 -6.22 15.60
N GLY A 284 -13.31 -6.48 16.92
CA GLY A 284 -13.87 -7.71 17.46
C GLY A 284 -15.33 -7.92 17.05
N ALA A 285 -16.15 -6.86 17.08
CA ALA A 285 -17.54 -6.93 16.62
C ALA A 285 -17.66 -7.26 15.12
N ALA A 286 -16.80 -6.68 14.27
CA ALA A 286 -16.76 -6.98 12.84
C ALA A 286 -16.37 -8.46 12.58
N VAL A 287 -15.41 -8.98 13.35
CA VAL A 287 -15.01 -10.40 13.29
C VAL A 287 -16.16 -11.31 13.73
N VAL A 288 -16.84 -11.01 14.85
CA VAL A 288 -18.01 -11.78 15.32
C VAL A 288 -19.10 -11.80 14.26
N LEU A 289 -19.41 -10.66 13.65
CA LEU A 289 -20.39 -10.57 12.56
C LEU A 289 -20.01 -11.49 11.41
N TYR A 290 -18.76 -11.44 10.95
CA TYR A 290 -18.28 -12.32 9.88
C TYR A 290 -18.37 -13.82 10.25
N SER A 291 -17.97 -14.17 11.47
CA SER A 291 -17.89 -15.57 11.94
C SER A 291 -19.24 -16.28 11.97
N VAL A 292 -20.36 -15.56 12.11
CA VAL A 292 -21.72 -16.14 12.03
C VAL A 292 -21.94 -16.88 10.72
N GLY A 293 -21.49 -16.30 9.60
CA GLY A 293 -21.62 -16.93 8.27
C GLY A 293 -20.53 -17.95 7.99
N TYR A 294 -19.31 -17.66 8.44
CA TYR A 294 -18.13 -18.47 8.11
C TYR A 294 -18.09 -19.80 8.86
N GLU A 295 -18.51 -19.83 10.13
CA GLU A 295 -18.52 -21.04 10.99
C GLU A 295 -19.89 -21.76 11.01
N ALA A 296 -20.79 -21.43 10.08
CA ALA A 296 -22.16 -21.97 10.07
C ALA A 296 -22.21 -23.50 9.87
N HIS A 297 -21.20 -24.08 9.23
CA HIS A 297 -21.11 -25.50 8.88
C HIS A 297 -20.01 -26.26 9.64
N ASP A 298 -19.36 -25.63 10.63
CA ASP A 298 -18.36 -26.31 11.45
C ASP A 298 -19.02 -27.07 12.61
N GLU A 299 -18.78 -28.38 12.67
CA GLU A 299 -19.24 -29.27 13.75
C GLU A 299 -18.68 -28.87 15.13
N HIS A 300 -17.55 -28.17 15.18
CA HIS A 300 -16.88 -27.74 16.42
C HIS A 300 -17.04 -26.25 16.69
N ALA A 301 -18.03 -25.59 16.07
CA ALA A 301 -18.24 -24.14 16.18
C ALA A 301 -18.41 -23.65 17.62
N ASP A 302 -18.95 -24.45 18.55
CA ASP A 302 -19.13 -24.01 19.94
C ASP A 302 -17.80 -23.73 20.65
N ARG A 303 -16.77 -24.54 20.38
CA ARG A 303 -15.41 -24.33 20.88
C ARG A 303 -14.81 -23.07 20.28
N TYR A 304 -15.02 -22.85 18.98
CA TYR A 304 -14.59 -21.65 18.29
C TYR A 304 -15.14 -20.39 18.96
N TRP A 305 -16.45 -20.35 19.20
CA TRP A 305 -17.13 -19.20 19.79
C TRP A 305 -16.65 -18.92 21.22
N PHE A 306 -16.48 -19.96 22.02
CA PHE A 306 -15.93 -19.84 23.38
C PHE A 306 -14.58 -19.11 23.36
N PHE A 307 -13.62 -19.59 22.56
CA PHE A 307 -12.30 -18.97 22.51
C PHE A 307 -12.28 -17.63 21.79
N LEU A 308 -13.17 -17.39 20.82
CA LEU A 308 -13.30 -16.09 20.17
C LEU A 308 -13.74 -15.01 21.17
N PHE A 309 -14.74 -15.29 22.00
CA PHE A 309 -15.20 -14.33 23.02
C PHE A 309 -14.17 -14.13 24.14
N LEU A 310 -13.42 -15.16 24.53
CA LEU A 310 -12.27 -14.99 25.42
C LEU A 310 -11.17 -14.12 24.78
N LEU A 311 -10.93 -14.27 23.48
CA LEU A 311 -9.98 -13.44 22.75
C LEU A 311 -10.46 -11.98 22.69
N VAL A 312 -11.72 -11.73 22.37
CA VAL A 312 -12.30 -10.37 22.34
C VAL A 312 -12.26 -9.75 23.73
N SER A 313 -12.67 -10.50 24.76
CA SER A 313 -12.60 -10.06 26.16
C SER A 313 -11.18 -9.69 26.58
N SER A 314 -10.20 -10.54 26.26
CA SER A 314 -8.82 -10.27 26.62
C SER A 314 -8.21 -9.10 25.87
N LEU A 315 -8.52 -8.92 24.59
CA LEU A 315 -8.05 -7.76 23.84
C LEU A 315 -8.66 -6.46 24.38
N VAL A 316 -9.99 -6.40 24.54
CA VAL A 316 -10.65 -5.21 25.11
C VAL A 316 -10.16 -4.95 26.52
N GLY A 317 -10.12 -5.99 27.37
CA GLY A 317 -9.64 -5.93 28.74
C GLY A 317 -8.22 -5.40 28.84
N LEU A 318 -7.26 -5.91 28.06
CA LEU A 318 -5.88 -5.41 28.10
C LEU A 318 -5.82 -3.92 27.74
N ALA A 319 -6.63 -3.46 26.79
CA ALA A 319 -6.57 -2.06 26.37
C ALA A 319 -7.18 -1.08 27.37
N VAL A 320 -8.18 -1.49 28.17
CA VAL A 320 -8.84 -0.59 29.14
C VAL A 320 -8.34 -0.75 30.57
N GLU A 321 -7.51 -1.77 30.83
CA GLU A 321 -6.98 -2.06 32.16
C GLU A 321 -5.97 -0.98 32.60
N ARG A 322 -6.03 -0.62 33.88
CA ARG A 322 -5.18 0.42 34.47
C ARG A 322 -3.98 -0.16 35.21
N SER A 323 -4.13 -1.36 35.77
CA SER A 323 -3.10 -2.04 36.53
C SER A 323 -2.17 -2.85 35.61
N THR A 324 -0.87 -2.88 35.92
CA THR A 324 0.11 -3.71 35.20
C THR A 324 -0.17 -5.21 35.38
N GLY A 325 -0.65 -5.61 36.56
CA GLY A 325 -1.08 -6.98 36.86
C GLY A 325 -2.28 -7.42 36.02
N GLY A 326 -3.34 -6.60 35.97
CA GLY A 326 -4.50 -6.87 35.12
C GLY A 326 -4.15 -6.91 33.63
N PHE A 327 -3.28 -5.98 33.18
CA PHE A 327 -2.80 -5.97 31.79
C PHE A 327 -2.13 -7.31 31.44
N PHE A 328 -1.25 -7.79 32.32
CA PHE A 328 -0.59 -9.08 32.15
C PHE A 328 -1.59 -10.26 32.18
N ALA A 329 -2.58 -10.24 33.07
CA ALA A 329 -3.61 -11.28 33.13
C ALA A 329 -4.39 -11.39 31.82
N PHE A 330 -4.81 -10.26 31.24
CA PHE A 330 -5.45 -10.26 29.93
C PHE A 330 -4.50 -10.65 28.80
N TRP A 331 -3.21 -10.28 28.88
CA TRP A 331 -2.19 -10.72 27.94
C TRP A 331 -2.07 -12.25 27.86
N GLU A 332 -2.16 -12.92 29.01
CA GLU A 332 -2.12 -14.37 29.10
C GLU A 332 -3.41 -15.04 28.63
N ILE A 333 -4.59 -14.51 29.00
CA ILE A 333 -5.88 -14.99 28.48
C ILE A 333 -5.91 -14.86 26.94
N MET A 334 -5.34 -13.79 26.40
CA MET A 334 -5.18 -13.59 24.97
C MET A 334 -4.28 -14.68 24.37
N THR A 335 -3.10 -14.95 24.94
CA THR A 335 -2.18 -16.00 24.44
C THR A 335 -2.82 -17.40 24.50
N PHE A 336 -3.52 -17.70 25.58
CA PHE A 336 -4.27 -18.95 25.75
C PHE A 336 -5.38 -19.11 24.70
N SER A 337 -6.29 -18.13 24.60
CA SER A 337 -7.43 -18.19 23.68
C SER A 337 -6.99 -18.25 22.21
N SER A 338 -6.05 -17.40 21.81
CA SER A 338 -5.52 -17.39 20.43
C SER A 338 -4.80 -18.69 20.05
N THR A 339 -4.09 -19.34 20.98
CA THR A 339 -3.44 -20.64 20.72
C THR A 339 -4.47 -21.71 20.37
N LEU A 340 -5.57 -21.75 21.12
CA LEU A 340 -6.65 -22.72 20.95
C LEU A 340 -7.43 -22.45 19.64
N LEU A 341 -7.52 -21.18 19.22
CA LEU A 341 -8.09 -20.80 17.94
C LEU A 341 -7.18 -21.17 16.75
N VAL A 342 -5.85 -21.07 16.89
CA VAL A 342 -4.89 -21.57 15.87
C VAL A 342 -4.98 -23.10 15.76
N ALA A 343 -5.13 -23.80 16.87
CA ALA A 343 -5.30 -25.25 16.93
C ALA A 343 -6.67 -25.75 16.43
N HIS A 344 -7.62 -24.85 16.12
CA HIS A 344 -9.03 -25.19 15.91
C HIS A 344 -9.28 -26.26 14.84
N LYS A 345 -8.53 -26.25 13.72
CA LYS A 345 -8.71 -27.29 12.68
C LYS A 345 -8.23 -28.69 13.11
N GLN A 346 -7.44 -28.79 14.18
CA GLN A 346 -6.86 -30.04 14.69
C GLN A 346 -6.13 -30.89 13.63
N SER A 347 -5.65 -30.26 12.55
CA SER A 347 -4.71 -30.88 11.63
C SER A 347 -3.32 -30.91 12.26
N ARG A 348 -2.45 -31.82 11.82
CA ARG A 348 -1.07 -31.91 12.33
C ARG A 348 -0.34 -30.57 12.16
N GLU A 349 -0.50 -29.93 11.00
CA GLU A 349 0.04 -28.59 10.73
C GLU A 349 -0.52 -27.51 11.67
N ALA A 350 -1.83 -27.53 11.96
CA ALA A 350 -2.45 -26.57 12.87
C ALA A 350 -1.95 -26.75 14.32
N LEU A 351 -1.79 -28.00 14.77
CA LEU A 351 -1.25 -28.31 16.10
C LEU A 351 0.24 -27.96 16.20
N ASP A 352 1.02 -28.20 15.14
CA ASP A 352 2.44 -27.81 15.08
C ASP A 352 2.61 -26.29 15.12
N ALA A 353 1.80 -25.54 14.35
CA ALA A 353 1.78 -24.09 14.38
C ALA A 353 1.30 -23.54 15.74
N ALA A 354 0.27 -24.13 16.35
CA ALA A 354 -0.23 -23.74 17.67
C ALA A 354 0.83 -23.97 18.77
N LYS A 355 1.59 -25.08 18.71
CA LYS A 355 2.73 -25.33 19.61
C LYS A 355 3.78 -24.23 19.48
N LEU A 356 4.21 -23.93 18.25
CA LEU A 356 5.21 -22.90 17.99
C LEU A 356 4.73 -21.54 18.50
N TYR A 357 3.49 -21.17 18.15
CA TYR A 357 2.85 -19.94 18.57
C TYR A 357 2.82 -19.79 20.09
N PHE A 358 2.35 -20.81 20.79
CA PHE A 358 2.26 -20.78 22.25
C PHE A 358 3.63 -20.68 22.91
N ILE A 359 4.60 -21.49 22.49
CA ILE A 359 5.95 -21.47 23.08
C ILE A 359 6.56 -20.08 22.93
N MET A 360 6.47 -19.48 21.74
CA MET A 360 6.98 -18.13 21.52
C MET A 360 6.23 -17.11 22.39
N CYS A 361 4.89 -17.07 22.32
CA CYS A 361 4.08 -16.08 23.04
C CYS A 361 4.19 -16.21 24.56
N ALA A 362 4.19 -17.43 25.10
CA ALA A 362 4.36 -17.67 26.53
C ALA A 362 5.77 -17.31 27.00
N GLY A 363 6.82 -17.62 26.20
CA GLY A 363 8.18 -17.18 26.50
C GLY A 363 8.32 -15.66 26.52
N GLY A 364 7.73 -14.98 25.53
CA GLY A 364 7.67 -13.52 25.51
C GLY A 364 6.88 -12.93 26.67
N ALA A 365 5.74 -13.54 27.02
CA ALA A 365 4.93 -13.10 28.15
C ALA A 365 5.66 -13.26 29.49
N LEU A 366 6.36 -14.36 29.73
CA LEU A 366 7.17 -14.55 30.94
C LEU A 366 8.32 -13.54 31.04
N ALA A 367 8.95 -13.17 29.92
CA ALA A 367 9.92 -12.07 29.89
C ALA A 367 9.26 -10.71 30.21
N LEU A 368 8.12 -10.42 29.58
CA LEU A 368 7.32 -9.23 29.83
C LEU A 368 6.88 -9.12 31.29
N GLN A 369 6.52 -10.24 31.92
CA GLN A 369 6.07 -10.30 33.31
C GLN A 369 7.12 -9.73 34.27
N VAL A 370 8.40 -10.07 34.06
CA VAL A 370 9.50 -9.53 34.87
C VAL A 370 9.56 -8.01 34.75
N GLY A 371 9.41 -7.47 33.54
CA GLY A 371 9.37 -6.02 33.30
C GLY A 371 8.18 -5.32 33.95
N LEU A 372 6.97 -5.88 33.80
CA LEU A 372 5.73 -5.30 34.36
C LEU A 372 5.68 -5.38 35.89
N LEU A 373 6.20 -6.45 36.49
CA LEU A 373 6.29 -6.57 37.94
C LEU A 373 7.37 -5.66 38.52
N ALA A 374 8.47 -5.42 37.82
CA ALA A 374 9.45 -4.40 38.21
C ALA A 374 8.82 -3.00 38.14
N LEU A 375 8.07 -2.70 37.08
CA LEU A 375 7.28 -1.46 37.00
C LEU A 375 6.34 -1.30 38.21
N ALA A 376 5.62 -2.36 38.58
CA ALA A 376 4.73 -2.36 39.74
C ALA A 376 5.48 -2.16 41.07
N ALA A 377 6.69 -2.70 41.19
CA ALA A 377 7.53 -2.58 42.40
C ALA A 377 8.13 -1.16 42.54
N ALA A 378 8.55 -0.55 41.42
CA ALA A 378 9.08 0.81 41.41
C ALA A 378 8.00 1.89 41.60
N ALA A 379 6.83 1.69 41.01
CA ALA A 379 5.73 2.65 41.05
C ALA A 379 4.38 1.93 41.27
N PRO A 380 4.04 1.60 42.53
CA PRO A 380 2.79 0.92 42.85
C PRO A 380 1.56 1.69 42.36
N GLY A 381 0.68 1.02 41.62
CA GLY A 381 -0.54 1.61 41.06
C GLY A 381 -0.35 2.50 39.83
N ALA A 382 0.88 2.63 39.32
CA ALA A 382 1.16 3.40 38.11
C ALA A 382 0.62 2.70 36.85
N SER A 383 0.09 3.49 35.92
CA SER A 383 -0.36 2.99 34.62
C SER A 383 0.81 2.68 33.70
N LEU A 384 0.54 1.98 32.59
CA LEU A 384 1.55 1.73 31.55
C LEU A 384 2.19 3.01 31.01
N LEU A 385 1.48 4.14 30.97
CA LEU A 385 2.04 5.42 30.54
C LEU A 385 3.19 5.91 31.43
N ALA A 386 3.23 5.49 32.70
CA ALA A 386 4.29 5.83 33.65
C ALA A 386 5.54 4.92 33.52
N THR A 387 5.58 3.99 32.54
CA THR A 387 6.71 3.06 32.35
C THR A 387 8.05 3.78 32.28
N GLY A 388 8.13 4.90 31.56
CA GLY A 388 9.37 5.68 31.45
C GLY A 388 9.89 6.21 32.79
N GLN A 389 8.98 6.78 33.60
CA GLN A 389 9.33 7.33 34.91
C GLN A 389 9.69 6.24 35.91
N ALA A 390 8.95 5.14 35.91
CA ALA A 390 9.18 4.04 36.85
C ALA A 390 10.47 3.27 36.54
N LEU A 391 10.82 3.08 35.26
CA LEU A 391 12.11 2.48 34.90
C LEU A 391 13.30 3.36 35.31
N ALA A 392 13.12 4.67 35.44
CA ALA A 392 14.15 5.58 35.93
C ALA A 392 14.43 5.41 37.44
N ALA A 393 13.58 4.70 38.19
CA ALA A 393 13.85 4.35 39.59
C ALA A 393 14.96 3.29 39.73
N TYR A 394 15.33 2.61 38.64
CA TYR A 394 16.40 1.61 38.60
C TYR A 394 17.70 2.19 38.04
N GLY A 395 18.82 1.53 38.33
CA GLY A 395 20.11 1.87 37.73
C GLY A 395 20.12 1.62 36.22
N PRO A 396 20.94 2.34 35.41
CA PRO A 396 20.84 2.34 33.95
C PRO A 396 20.87 0.94 33.30
N ALA A 397 21.72 0.04 33.79
CA ALA A 397 21.82 -1.32 33.28
C ALA A 397 20.56 -2.15 33.59
N ALA A 398 19.97 -1.99 34.78
CA ALA A 398 18.74 -2.67 35.17
C ALA A 398 17.54 -2.13 34.39
N SER A 399 17.42 -0.81 34.25
CA SER A 399 16.37 -0.17 33.44
C SER A 399 16.44 -0.61 31.97
N ALA A 400 17.64 -0.65 31.38
CA ALA A 400 17.83 -1.13 30.02
C ALA A 400 17.49 -2.62 29.89
N GLY A 401 17.90 -3.45 30.85
CA GLY A 401 17.55 -4.88 30.89
C GLY A 401 16.05 -5.12 30.99
N LEU A 402 15.34 -4.39 31.86
CA LEU A 402 13.89 -4.47 32.01
C LEU A 402 13.17 -3.99 30.75
N ALA A 403 13.63 -2.89 30.15
CA ALA A 403 13.11 -2.40 28.87
C ALA A 403 13.32 -3.42 27.74
N LEU A 404 14.48 -4.12 27.70
CA LEU A 404 14.73 -5.20 26.73
C LEU A 404 13.80 -6.40 26.94
N LEU A 405 13.50 -6.77 28.18
CA LEU A 405 12.55 -7.85 28.48
C LEU A 405 11.13 -7.49 28.07
N MET A 406 10.70 -6.25 28.33
CA MET A 406 9.42 -5.72 27.86
C MET A 406 9.36 -5.68 26.33
N LEU A 407 10.40 -5.16 25.68
CA LEU A 407 10.55 -5.11 24.23
C LEU A 407 10.51 -6.50 23.63
N ALA A 408 11.18 -7.49 24.23
CA ALA A 408 11.14 -8.88 23.78
C ALA A 408 9.70 -9.43 23.86
N GLY A 409 9.00 -9.23 24.97
CA GLY A 409 7.63 -9.73 25.12
C GLY A 409 6.61 -9.08 24.19
N PHE A 410 6.63 -7.74 24.11
CA PHE A 410 5.82 -7.00 23.15
C PHE A 410 6.20 -7.33 21.70
N GLY A 411 7.50 -7.47 21.44
CA GLY A 411 8.08 -7.81 20.13
C GLY A 411 7.70 -9.19 19.64
N VAL A 412 7.62 -10.21 20.51
CA VAL A 412 7.07 -11.53 20.14
C VAL A 412 5.64 -11.36 19.62
N LYS A 413 4.79 -10.62 20.33
CA LYS A 413 3.37 -10.49 20.00
C LYS A 413 3.14 -9.63 18.75
N ALA A 414 3.97 -8.61 18.54
CA ALA A 414 4.02 -7.84 17.32
C ALA A 414 4.56 -8.68 16.14
N GLY A 415 5.44 -9.65 16.41
CA GLY A 415 6.10 -10.48 15.41
C GLY A 415 7.37 -9.85 14.86
N LEU A 416 8.19 -9.21 15.68
CA LEU A 416 9.47 -8.62 15.26
C LEU A 416 10.56 -9.68 15.10
N PHE A 417 11.51 -9.49 14.19
CA PHE A 417 12.72 -10.31 14.08
C PHE A 417 13.58 -10.19 15.36
N PRO A 418 14.14 -11.31 15.89
CA PRO A 418 14.04 -12.70 15.40
C PRO A 418 12.83 -13.49 15.93
N LEU A 419 11.93 -12.84 16.67
CA LEU A 419 10.78 -13.39 17.38
C LEU A 419 9.48 -13.52 16.53
N HIS A 420 9.62 -13.62 15.21
CA HIS A 420 8.53 -13.51 14.24
C HIS A 420 7.98 -14.85 13.71
N ALA A 421 8.71 -15.95 13.91
CA ALA A 421 8.49 -17.22 13.21
C ALA A 421 7.07 -17.81 13.36
N TRP A 422 6.38 -17.53 14.47
CA TRP A 422 5.01 -17.99 14.69
C TRP A 422 4.01 -17.40 13.69
N LEU A 423 4.22 -16.17 13.24
CA LEU A 423 3.25 -15.40 12.45
C LEU A 423 2.98 -16.06 11.09
N PRO A 424 3.98 -16.27 10.21
CA PRO A 424 3.75 -16.96 8.93
C PRO A 424 3.36 -18.44 9.07
N ALA A 425 3.57 -19.05 10.26
CA ALA A 425 3.16 -20.41 10.55
C ALA A 425 1.67 -20.51 10.97
N ALA A 426 1.18 -19.59 11.80
CA ALA A 426 -0.17 -19.63 12.37
C ALA A 426 -1.28 -19.19 11.39
N HIS A 427 -1.03 -18.15 10.60
CA HIS A 427 -2.04 -17.56 9.71
C HIS A 427 -2.58 -18.54 8.64
N PRO A 428 -1.76 -19.32 7.91
CA PRO A 428 -2.28 -20.21 6.86
C PRO A 428 -3.24 -21.28 7.40
N VAL A 429 -2.93 -21.82 8.59
CA VAL A 429 -3.66 -22.95 9.17
C VAL A 429 -4.90 -22.54 9.96
N ALA A 430 -4.88 -21.39 10.64
CA ALA A 430 -6.01 -20.89 11.42
C ALA A 430 -7.26 -20.66 10.52
N PRO A 431 -8.49 -20.67 11.07
CA PRO A 431 -9.67 -20.18 10.35
C PRO A 431 -9.46 -18.74 9.88
N SER A 432 -9.96 -18.36 8.71
CA SER A 432 -9.72 -17.00 8.18
C SER A 432 -10.38 -15.91 9.03
N SER A 433 -11.51 -16.24 9.67
CA SER A 433 -12.15 -15.45 10.72
C SER A 433 -11.24 -15.17 11.93
N ILE A 434 -10.19 -15.97 12.16
CA ILE A 434 -9.18 -15.78 13.21
C ILE A 434 -7.90 -15.16 12.65
N SER A 435 -7.52 -15.48 11.41
CA SER A 435 -6.37 -14.86 10.76
C SER A 435 -6.51 -13.35 10.63
N ALA A 436 -7.74 -12.84 10.49
CA ALA A 436 -8.04 -11.41 10.56
C ALA A 436 -7.62 -10.83 11.92
N PRO A 437 -8.27 -11.13 13.06
CA PRO A 437 -7.90 -10.55 14.35
C PRO A 437 -6.48 -10.89 14.80
N LEU A 438 -5.88 -12.01 14.38
CA LEU A 438 -4.45 -12.26 14.62
C LEU A 438 -3.56 -11.16 14.01
N SER A 439 -3.91 -10.68 12.81
CA SER A 439 -3.18 -9.62 12.12
C SER A 439 -3.70 -8.23 12.53
N GLY A 440 -5.00 -7.98 12.46
CA GLY A 440 -5.59 -6.67 12.69
C GLY A 440 -5.56 -6.22 14.16
N LEU A 441 -5.73 -7.14 15.12
CA LEU A 441 -5.90 -6.80 16.53
C LEU A 441 -4.75 -7.32 17.42
N LEU A 442 -4.39 -8.59 17.32
CA LEU A 442 -3.41 -9.22 18.22
C LEU A 442 -2.01 -8.65 18.05
N THR A 443 -1.54 -8.44 16.82
CA THR A 443 -0.27 -7.72 16.61
C THR A 443 -0.33 -6.28 17.11
N LYS A 444 -1.51 -5.66 17.15
CA LYS A 444 -1.71 -4.29 17.65
C LYS A 444 -1.66 -4.23 19.18
N ALA A 445 -1.96 -5.31 19.89
CA ALA A 445 -1.62 -5.42 21.32
C ALA A 445 -0.09 -5.38 21.53
N GLY A 446 0.68 -6.00 20.62
CA GLY A 446 2.13 -5.84 20.57
C GLY A 446 2.57 -4.40 20.29
N VAL A 447 1.96 -3.75 19.29
CA VAL A 447 2.25 -2.34 18.95
C VAL A 447 1.88 -1.39 20.09
N LEU A 448 0.78 -1.62 20.80
CA LEU A 448 0.41 -0.89 22.03
C LEU A 448 1.55 -0.94 23.05
N GLY A 449 2.06 -2.14 23.33
CA GLY A 449 3.19 -2.33 24.24
C GLY A 449 4.47 -1.63 23.77
N LEU A 450 4.79 -1.73 22.47
CA LEU A 450 5.94 -1.01 21.88
C LEU A 450 5.76 0.51 21.95
N ALA A 451 4.54 1.03 21.77
CA ALA A 451 4.24 2.45 21.81
C ALA A 451 4.41 3.03 23.21
N VAL A 452 4.06 2.26 24.25
CA VAL A 452 4.34 2.61 25.65
C VAL A 452 5.83 2.77 25.93
N LEU A 453 6.70 2.08 25.17
CA LEU A 453 8.16 2.24 25.28
C LEU A 453 8.71 3.42 24.45
N ALA A 454 7.92 4.03 23.55
CA ALA A 454 8.37 5.15 22.71
C ALA A 454 9.01 6.32 23.48
N PRO A 455 8.53 6.72 24.67
CA PRO A 455 9.13 7.81 25.45
C PRO A 455 10.56 7.49 25.92
N LEU A 456 10.92 6.20 26.04
CA LEU A 456 12.29 5.77 26.38
C LEU A 456 13.27 5.99 25.23
N PHE A 457 12.78 5.99 23.99
CA PHE A 457 13.60 6.25 22.80
C PHE A 457 13.77 7.76 22.57
N ALA A 458 12.74 8.53 22.93
CA ALA A 458 12.70 9.99 22.85
C ALA A 458 13.68 10.71 23.81
N SER A 459 14.02 10.05 24.92
CA SER A 459 14.66 10.68 26.07
C SER A 459 16.05 10.12 26.34
N GLY A 460 16.96 10.98 26.79
CA GLY A 460 18.17 10.56 27.49
C GLY A 460 17.90 9.95 28.88
N ALA A 461 16.65 9.57 29.20
CA ALA A 461 16.18 9.14 30.52
C ALA A 461 16.90 7.90 31.09
N LEU A 462 17.63 7.17 30.25
CA LEU A 462 18.48 6.05 30.64
C LEU A 462 19.99 6.35 30.57
N ASN A 463 20.41 7.61 30.72
CA ASN A 463 21.83 8.03 30.64
C ASN A 463 22.55 7.49 29.39
N GLY A 464 21.87 7.57 28.22
CA GLY A 464 22.38 7.08 26.93
C GLY A 464 21.84 5.70 26.49
N GLY A 465 21.33 4.87 27.40
CA GLY A 465 20.80 3.53 27.07
C GLY A 465 19.54 3.53 26.19
N GLY A 466 18.74 4.60 26.25
CA GLY A 466 17.51 4.76 25.46
C GLY A 466 17.76 4.79 23.95
N GLN A 467 18.86 5.44 23.54
CA GLN A 467 19.27 5.47 22.13
C GLN A 467 19.69 4.09 21.64
N THR A 468 20.43 3.32 22.46
CA THR A 468 20.82 1.95 22.11
C THR A 468 19.59 1.05 21.92
N LEU A 469 18.57 1.19 22.78
CA LEU A 469 17.30 0.47 22.63
C LEU A 469 16.56 0.86 21.35
N GLY A 470 16.49 2.16 21.05
CA GLY A 470 15.91 2.66 19.81
C GLY A 470 16.64 2.13 18.56
N TRP A 471 17.98 2.05 18.58
CA TRP A 471 18.77 1.47 17.50
C TRP A 471 18.53 -0.04 17.33
N LEU A 472 18.50 -0.80 18.44
CA LEU A 472 18.20 -2.24 18.40
C LEU A 472 16.80 -2.50 17.86
N LEU A 473 15.82 -1.71 18.29
CA LEU A 473 14.45 -1.79 17.79
C LEU A 473 14.37 -1.42 16.31
N SER A 474 15.04 -0.36 15.88
CA SER A 474 15.12 0.06 14.48
C SER A 474 15.75 -1.02 13.61
N LEU A 475 16.83 -1.66 14.07
CA LEU A 475 17.49 -2.75 13.34
C LEU A 475 16.56 -3.97 13.22
N ALA A 476 15.95 -4.40 14.34
CA ALA A 476 14.99 -5.49 14.36
C ALA A 476 13.80 -5.21 13.43
N ALA A 477 13.24 -3.99 13.49
CA ALA A 477 12.12 -3.55 12.67
C ALA A 477 12.47 -3.46 11.19
N GLY A 478 13.66 -2.95 10.84
CA GLY A 478 14.16 -2.89 9.47
C GLY A 478 14.35 -4.29 8.86
N ILE A 479 14.93 -5.23 9.61
CA ILE A 479 15.04 -6.63 9.18
C ILE A 479 13.64 -7.25 9.02
N THR A 480 12.73 -7.00 9.96
CA THR A 480 11.34 -7.47 9.92
C THR A 480 10.63 -6.97 8.65
N PHE A 481 10.79 -5.70 8.33
CA PHE A 481 10.22 -5.05 7.16
C PHE A 481 10.73 -5.71 5.86
N VAL A 482 12.06 -5.74 5.67
CA VAL A 482 12.69 -6.29 4.46
C VAL A 482 12.37 -7.77 4.28
N LEU A 483 12.48 -8.56 5.36
CA LEU A 483 12.17 -9.99 5.33
C LEU A 483 10.69 -10.22 5.00
N GLY A 484 9.79 -9.43 5.58
CA GLY A 484 8.36 -9.49 5.28
C GLY A 484 8.05 -9.25 3.80
N GLU A 485 8.60 -8.19 3.20
CA GLU A 485 8.36 -7.84 1.79
C GLU A 485 8.91 -8.91 0.83
N LEU A 486 10.15 -9.36 1.05
CA LEU A 486 10.80 -10.36 0.20
C LEU A 486 10.10 -11.73 0.32
N MET A 487 9.71 -12.14 1.52
CA MET A 487 9.04 -13.41 1.73
C MET A 487 7.62 -13.41 1.20
N ALA A 488 6.89 -12.28 1.31
CA ALA A 488 5.56 -12.12 0.72
C ALA A 488 5.61 -12.25 -0.81
N LEU A 489 6.60 -11.63 -1.45
CA LEU A 489 6.80 -11.70 -2.90
C LEU A 489 6.96 -13.15 -3.41
N ALA A 490 7.65 -13.99 -2.62
CA ALA A 490 7.90 -15.38 -2.93
C ALA A 490 6.70 -16.31 -2.71
N GLN A 491 5.63 -15.86 -2.04
CA GLN A 491 4.49 -16.71 -1.73
C GLN A 491 3.54 -16.95 -2.90
N ARG A 492 2.91 -18.13 -2.87
CA ARG A 492 1.78 -18.52 -3.74
C ARG A 492 0.48 -18.81 -2.96
N ASP A 493 0.58 -19.00 -1.65
CA ASP A 493 -0.56 -19.13 -0.75
C ASP A 493 -1.02 -17.72 -0.33
N ILE A 494 -2.30 -17.40 -0.52
CA ILE A 494 -2.81 -16.05 -0.26
C ILE A 494 -2.73 -15.67 1.22
N LYS A 495 -3.00 -16.62 2.14
CA LYS A 495 -2.97 -16.34 3.58
C LYS A 495 -1.54 -16.15 4.07
N ARG A 496 -0.61 -16.98 3.59
CA ARG A 496 0.82 -16.84 3.91
C ARG A 496 1.41 -15.56 3.33
N MET A 497 1.01 -15.18 2.12
CA MET A 497 1.38 -13.90 1.52
C MET A 497 0.91 -12.72 2.39
N LEU A 498 -0.37 -12.71 2.79
CA LEU A 498 -0.92 -11.68 3.67
C LEU A 498 -0.28 -11.67 5.07
N ALA A 499 0.18 -12.82 5.56
CA ALA A 499 0.90 -12.97 6.82
C ALA A 499 2.30 -12.33 6.75
N TYR A 500 3.12 -12.65 5.74
CA TYR A 500 4.41 -11.98 5.54
C TYR A 500 4.26 -10.48 5.25
N SER A 501 3.20 -10.11 4.57
CA SER A 501 2.85 -8.71 4.38
C SER A 501 2.42 -8.04 5.71
N THR A 502 1.82 -8.78 6.66
CA THR A 502 1.59 -8.25 8.03
C THR A 502 2.92 -8.02 8.74
N LEU A 503 3.86 -8.96 8.59
CA LEU A 503 5.22 -8.84 9.11
C LEU A 503 5.90 -7.55 8.59
N ALA A 504 5.84 -7.32 7.28
CA ALA A 504 6.38 -6.11 6.67
C ALA A 504 5.79 -4.84 7.29
N GLN A 505 4.45 -4.76 7.34
CA GLN A 505 3.73 -3.59 7.84
C GLN A 505 3.98 -3.32 9.33
N ILE A 506 4.09 -4.35 10.16
CA ILE A 506 4.51 -4.17 11.57
C ILE A 506 5.97 -3.71 11.65
N GLY A 507 6.84 -4.20 10.76
CA GLY A 507 8.21 -3.74 10.62
C GLY A 507 8.28 -2.24 10.35
N GLU A 508 7.57 -1.71 9.36
CA GLU A 508 7.58 -0.25 9.08
C GLU A 508 6.95 0.58 10.20
N ILE A 509 5.84 0.14 10.82
CA ILE A 509 5.23 0.83 11.97
C ILE A 509 6.25 0.96 13.10
N THR A 510 6.92 -0.15 13.44
CA THR A 510 7.87 -0.20 14.54
C THR A 510 9.14 0.58 14.22
N LEU A 511 9.59 0.55 12.96
CA LEU A 511 10.77 1.29 12.50
C LEU A 511 10.58 2.80 12.69
N ILE A 512 9.38 3.31 12.41
CA ILE A 512 9.03 4.70 12.66
C ILE A 512 8.86 4.98 14.16
N LEU A 513 8.14 4.12 14.87
CA LEU A 513 7.93 4.27 16.31
C LEU A 513 9.26 4.34 17.10
N ALA A 514 10.28 3.61 16.64
CA ALA A 514 11.62 3.60 17.23
C ALA A 514 12.38 4.94 17.12
N LEU A 515 11.93 5.87 16.27
CA LEU A 515 12.49 7.22 16.16
C LEU A 515 12.19 8.09 17.40
N GLY A 516 11.17 7.73 18.18
CA GLY A 516 10.91 8.38 19.48
C GLY A 516 10.43 9.83 19.40
N THR A 517 9.97 10.34 18.25
CA THR A 517 9.40 11.70 18.15
C THR A 517 7.88 11.68 18.25
N HIS A 518 7.26 12.82 18.60
CA HIS A 518 5.80 12.96 18.60
C HIS A 518 5.21 12.66 17.20
N ALA A 519 5.82 13.22 16.15
CA ALA A 519 5.39 12.99 14.77
C ALA A 519 5.48 11.52 14.35
N ALA A 520 6.58 10.86 14.72
CA ALA A 520 6.77 9.44 14.42
C ALA A 520 5.76 8.56 15.18
N THR A 521 5.51 8.87 16.45
CA THR A 521 4.51 8.17 17.27
C THR A 521 3.11 8.34 16.69
N ALA A 522 2.72 9.56 16.31
CA ALA A 522 1.42 9.83 15.70
C ALA A 522 1.26 9.13 14.34
N GLY A 523 2.29 9.18 13.47
CA GLY A 523 2.29 8.49 12.18
C GLY A 523 2.20 6.97 12.33
N ALA A 524 3.01 6.38 13.21
CA ALA A 524 3.01 4.94 13.48
C ALA A 524 1.67 4.46 14.02
N LEU A 525 1.06 5.19 14.97
CA LEU A 525 -0.26 4.84 15.50
C LEU A 525 -1.38 5.03 14.46
N ALA A 526 -1.33 6.10 13.66
CA ALA A 526 -2.29 6.32 12.57
C ALA A 526 -2.23 5.21 11.53
N HIS A 527 -1.02 4.72 11.23
CA HIS A 527 -0.85 3.58 10.35
C HIS A 527 -1.24 2.27 11.02
N ALA A 528 -0.99 2.06 12.32
CA ALA A 528 -1.42 0.87 13.04
C ALA A 528 -2.94 0.67 13.00
N VAL A 529 -3.72 1.76 13.17
CA VAL A 529 -5.19 1.74 13.08
C VAL A 529 -5.65 1.45 11.66
N ASN A 530 -5.12 2.16 10.65
CA ASN A 530 -5.45 1.89 9.25
C ASN A 530 -5.09 0.45 8.85
N HIS A 531 -3.90 -0.01 9.26
CA HIS A 531 -3.42 -1.36 9.00
C HIS A 531 -4.31 -2.43 9.64
N ALA A 532 -4.89 -2.17 10.82
CA ALA A 532 -5.87 -3.07 11.40
C ALA A 532 -7.09 -3.26 10.50
N VAL A 533 -7.72 -2.16 10.08
CA VAL A 533 -8.87 -2.17 9.17
C VAL A 533 -8.53 -2.87 7.84
N MET A 534 -7.40 -2.50 7.23
CA MET A 534 -6.95 -3.09 5.96
C MET A 534 -6.70 -4.60 6.08
N LYS A 535 -6.04 -5.05 7.15
CA LYS A 535 -5.73 -6.48 7.31
C LYS A 535 -6.92 -7.33 7.65
N ASP A 536 -7.81 -6.85 8.51
CA ASP A 536 -9.05 -7.55 8.80
C ASP A 536 -9.86 -7.68 7.51
N LEU A 537 -10.00 -6.61 6.72
CA LEU A 537 -10.63 -6.65 5.41
C LEU A 537 -10.02 -7.70 4.48
N LEU A 538 -8.68 -7.70 4.34
CA LEU A 538 -7.98 -8.62 3.43
C LEU A 538 -8.09 -10.09 3.86
N PHE A 539 -7.93 -10.41 5.14
CA PHE A 539 -8.04 -11.78 5.62
C PHE A 539 -9.48 -12.30 5.61
N LEU A 540 -10.46 -11.46 5.95
CA LEU A 540 -11.87 -11.81 5.87
C LEU A 540 -12.33 -11.97 4.42
N ALA A 541 -11.94 -11.08 3.51
CA ALA A 541 -12.25 -11.21 2.09
C ALA A 541 -11.55 -12.45 1.48
N ALA A 542 -10.28 -12.73 1.85
CA ALA A 542 -9.61 -13.97 1.45
C ALA A 542 -10.37 -15.19 1.98
N GLY A 543 -10.84 -15.15 3.23
CA GLY A 543 -11.66 -16.21 3.82
C GLY A 543 -12.94 -16.49 3.04
N ALA A 544 -13.63 -15.45 2.59
CA ALA A 544 -14.85 -15.57 1.78
C ALA A 544 -14.57 -16.21 0.41
N LEU A 545 -13.46 -15.84 -0.23
CA LEU A 545 -13.02 -16.44 -1.49
C LEU A 545 -12.62 -17.92 -1.30
N ILE A 546 -11.85 -18.21 -0.23
CA ILE A 546 -11.42 -19.58 0.11
C ILE A 546 -12.62 -20.47 0.43
N LEU A 547 -13.65 -19.95 1.13
CA LEU A 547 -14.85 -20.71 1.48
C LEU A 547 -15.56 -21.23 0.22
N ARG A 548 -15.58 -20.46 -0.86
CA ARG A 548 -16.21 -20.86 -2.14
C ARG A 548 -15.27 -21.67 -3.03
N ALA A 549 -13.98 -21.37 -3.04
CA ALA A 549 -13.01 -22.05 -3.91
C ALA A 549 -12.48 -23.38 -3.35
N GLY A 550 -12.56 -23.58 -2.03
CA GLY A 550 -11.98 -24.76 -1.35
C GLY A 550 -10.45 -24.79 -1.32
N THR A 551 -9.76 -23.74 -1.78
CA THR A 551 -8.30 -23.67 -1.85
C THR A 551 -7.78 -22.30 -1.45
N GLN A 552 -6.57 -22.29 -0.87
CA GLN A 552 -5.84 -21.08 -0.47
C GLN A 552 -4.74 -20.70 -1.48
N ARG A 553 -4.51 -21.55 -2.48
CA ARG A 553 -3.53 -21.29 -3.54
C ARG A 553 -4.06 -20.21 -4.47
N LEU A 554 -3.22 -19.21 -4.73
CA LEU A 554 -3.61 -18.07 -5.54
C LEU A 554 -4.09 -18.51 -6.92
N GLU A 555 -3.44 -19.50 -7.54
CA GLU A 555 -3.81 -20.02 -8.87
C GLU A 555 -5.25 -20.56 -8.90
N GLY A 556 -5.73 -21.14 -7.79
CA GLY A 556 -7.09 -21.66 -7.67
C GLY A 556 -8.18 -20.61 -7.42
N LEU A 557 -7.79 -19.34 -7.26
CA LEU A 557 -8.71 -18.20 -7.09
C LEU A 557 -8.87 -17.40 -8.39
N ALA A 558 -8.34 -17.90 -9.51
CA ALA A 558 -8.37 -17.25 -10.81
C ALA A 558 -9.80 -16.87 -11.23
N GLY A 559 -10.01 -15.58 -11.53
CA GLY A 559 -11.30 -15.04 -11.99
C GLY A 559 -12.39 -14.95 -10.91
N LEU A 560 -12.15 -15.44 -9.69
CA LEU A 560 -13.18 -15.52 -8.65
C LEU A 560 -13.67 -14.14 -8.18
N GLY A 561 -12.85 -13.09 -8.33
CA GLY A 561 -13.28 -11.72 -8.06
C GLY A 561 -14.36 -11.21 -9.02
N LYS A 562 -14.47 -11.79 -10.22
CA LYS A 562 -15.59 -11.51 -11.14
C LYS A 562 -16.84 -12.32 -10.80
N ALA A 563 -16.66 -13.56 -10.36
CA ALA A 563 -17.76 -14.43 -9.96
C ALA A 563 -18.40 -13.96 -8.64
N MET A 564 -17.60 -13.39 -7.73
CA MET A 564 -18.01 -12.80 -6.46
C MET A 564 -17.69 -11.29 -6.45
N PRO A 565 -18.43 -10.47 -7.22
CA PRO A 565 -18.08 -9.06 -7.46
C PRO A 565 -18.04 -8.19 -6.19
N PHE A 566 -18.89 -8.45 -5.21
CA PHE A 566 -18.93 -7.67 -3.97
C PHE A 566 -17.72 -8.00 -3.08
N THR A 567 -17.48 -9.29 -2.82
CA THR A 567 -16.31 -9.73 -2.03
C THR A 567 -15.01 -9.37 -2.74
N GLY A 568 -14.95 -9.56 -4.06
CA GLY A 568 -13.83 -9.14 -4.89
C GLY A 568 -13.58 -7.64 -4.75
N ALA A 569 -14.60 -6.79 -4.87
CA ALA A 569 -14.43 -5.34 -4.76
C ALA A 569 -13.92 -4.92 -3.38
N CYS A 570 -14.44 -5.52 -2.31
CA CYS A 570 -13.96 -5.30 -0.94
C CYS A 570 -12.48 -5.70 -0.79
N MET A 571 -12.09 -6.85 -1.35
CA MET A 571 -10.67 -7.26 -1.42
C MET A 571 -9.83 -6.22 -2.18
N ALA A 572 -10.31 -5.72 -3.31
CA ALA A 572 -9.59 -4.72 -4.10
C ALA A 572 -9.38 -3.41 -3.33
N VAL A 573 -10.39 -2.93 -2.60
CA VAL A 573 -10.27 -1.76 -1.72
C VAL A 573 -9.18 -1.98 -0.67
N GLY A 574 -9.17 -3.14 0.00
CA GLY A 574 -8.13 -3.48 0.96
C GLY A 574 -6.72 -3.52 0.34
N LEU A 575 -6.58 -4.09 -0.86
CA LEU A 575 -5.31 -4.21 -1.57
C LEU A 575 -4.78 -2.84 -2.03
N VAL A 576 -5.65 -1.99 -2.60
CA VAL A 576 -5.30 -0.62 -3.01
C VAL A 576 -4.93 0.23 -1.80
N SER A 577 -5.67 0.07 -0.68
CA SER A 577 -5.39 0.81 0.54
C SER A 577 -4.03 0.44 1.13
N ILE A 578 -3.69 -0.85 1.22
CA ILE A 578 -2.42 -1.30 1.81
C ILE A 578 -1.21 -1.02 0.90
N MET A 579 -1.42 -0.97 -0.41
CA MET A 579 -0.42 -0.47 -1.37
C MET A 579 -0.06 1.00 -1.10
N GLY A 580 -0.92 1.75 -0.40
CA GLY A 580 -0.71 3.16 -0.11
C GLY A 580 -0.99 4.05 -1.32
N LEU A 581 -1.99 3.72 -2.13
CA LEU A 581 -2.40 4.57 -3.25
C LEU A 581 -3.30 5.73 -2.76
N PRO A 582 -3.16 6.95 -3.31
CA PRO A 582 -4.00 8.10 -2.91
C PRO A 582 -5.50 7.81 -2.99
N LEU A 583 -6.29 8.51 -2.15
CA LEU A 583 -7.72 8.28 -1.85
C LEU A 583 -8.02 7.19 -0.80
N THR A 584 -7.00 6.58 -0.20
CA THR A 584 -7.17 5.58 0.87
C THR A 584 -6.41 6.00 2.14
N GLY A 585 -6.88 5.59 3.32
CA GLY A 585 -6.21 5.95 4.57
C GLY A 585 -4.80 5.34 4.72
N GLY A 586 -4.52 4.25 4.00
CA GLY A 586 -3.17 3.68 3.93
C GLY A 586 -2.14 4.63 3.33
N PHE A 587 -2.51 5.46 2.35
CA PHE A 587 -1.61 6.48 1.78
C PHE A 587 -1.30 7.58 2.81
N PHE A 588 -2.32 8.18 3.43
CA PHE A 588 -2.13 9.31 4.35
C PHE A 588 -1.37 8.92 5.62
N SER A 589 -1.64 7.74 6.17
CA SER A 589 -0.89 7.24 7.32
C SER A 589 0.56 6.93 6.98
N LYS A 590 0.86 6.37 5.79
CA LYS A 590 2.24 6.23 5.31
C LYS A 590 2.91 7.58 5.05
N TYR A 591 2.20 8.55 4.48
CA TYR A 591 2.73 9.90 4.30
C TYR A 591 3.17 10.51 5.65
N LEU A 592 2.34 10.43 6.70
CA LEU A 592 2.74 10.87 8.04
C LEU A 592 4.00 10.17 8.56
N MET A 593 4.08 8.85 8.39
CA MET A 593 5.26 8.07 8.78
C MET A 593 6.53 8.52 8.05
N LEU A 594 6.43 8.73 6.73
CA LEU A 594 7.55 9.14 5.90
C LEU A 594 7.98 10.58 6.21
N THR A 595 7.04 11.51 6.36
CA THR A 595 7.33 12.90 6.78
C THR A 595 7.99 12.92 8.15
N ALA A 596 7.47 12.16 9.13
CA ALA A 596 8.08 12.08 10.45
C ALA A 596 9.52 11.52 10.43
N ALA A 597 9.82 10.55 9.55
CA ALA A 597 11.17 10.05 9.37
C ALA A 597 12.11 11.11 8.77
N VAL A 598 11.63 11.87 7.77
CA VAL A 598 12.39 12.96 7.16
C VAL A 598 12.66 14.07 8.17
N ASP A 599 11.65 14.50 8.92
CA ASP A 599 11.75 15.55 9.93
C ASP A 599 12.71 15.16 11.08
N ALA A 600 12.81 13.86 11.39
CA ALA A 600 13.76 13.33 12.34
C ALA A 600 15.20 13.17 11.78
N GLY A 601 15.45 13.51 10.51
CA GLY A 601 16.76 13.34 9.85
C GLY A 601 17.04 11.93 9.32
N HIS A 602 16.04 11.05 9.31
CA HIS A 602 16.12 9.65 8.89
C HIS A 602 15.55 9.43 7.47
N ALA A 603 15.95 10.26 6.50
CA ALA A 603 15.51 10.16 5.10
C ALA A 603 15.75 8.77 4.47
N TRP A 604 16.80 8.06 4.89
CA TRP A 604 17.08 6.70 4.43
C TRP A 604 15.99 5.70 4.87
N THR A 605 15.36 5.91 6.02
CA THR A 605 14.24 5.11 6.51
C THR A 605 13.01 5.31 5.64
N ALA A 606 12.74 6.56 5.26
CA ALA A 606 11.67 6.87 4.30
C ALA A 606 11.93 6.20 2.94
N ALA A 607 13.19 6.21 2.46
CA ALA A 607 13.57 5.59 1.19
C ALA A 607 13.39 4.07 1.24
N LEU A 608 13.76 3.44 2.36
CA LEU A 608 13.58 2.02 2.59
C LEU A 608 12.09 1.64 2.55
N ILE A 609 11.23 2.38 3.24
CA ILE A 609 9.77 2.14 3.27
C ILE A 609 9.16 2.28 1.87
N LEU A 610 9.57 3.29 1.10
CA LEU A 610 9.12 3.44 -0.30
C LEU A 610 9.58 2.28 -1.17
N ALA A 611 10.84 1.84 -1.06
CA ALA A 611 11.36 0.70 -1.80
C ALA A 611 10.61 -0.61 -1.48
N GLY A 612 10.32 -0.87 -0.20
CA GLY A 612 9.51 -2.04 0.18
C GLY A 612 8.05 -1.91 -0.24
N SER A 613 7.47 -0.70 -0.23
CA SER A 613 6.11 -0.46 -0.76
C SER A 613 6.01 -0.76 -2.26
N LEU A 614 7.07 -0.53 -3.04
CA LEU A 614 7.14 -0.96 -4.45
C LEU A 614 7.11 -2.49 -4.59
N VAL A 615 7.84 -3.23 -3.73
CA VAL A 615 7.78 -4.70 -3.66
C VAL A 615 6.37 -5.15 -3.29
N GLY A 616 5.76 -4.48 -2.30
CA GLY A 616 4.36 -4.57 -1.90
C GLY A 616 3.42 -4.58 -3.10
N CYS A 617 3.52 -3.54 -3.91
CA CYS A 617 2.67 -3.34 -5.07
C CYS A 617 2.76 -4.48 -6.10
N VAL A 618 3.91 -5.16 -6.21
CA VAL A 618 4.06 -6.31 -7.12
C VAL A 618 3.23 -7.50 -6.66
N TYR A 619 3.29 -7.89 -5.38
CA TYR A 619 2.55 -9.08 -4.93
C TYR A 619 1.06 -8.80 -4.65
N TYR A 620 0.68 -7.61 -4.18
CA TYR A 620 -0.74 -7.24 -4.11
C TYR A 620 -1.35 -7.10 -5.51
N GLY A 621 -0.61 -6.51 -6.45
CA GLY A 621 -0.99 -6.45 -7.86
C GLY A 621 -1.14 -7.84 -8.49
N ARG A 622 -0.33 -8.83 -8.05
CA ARG A 622 -0.49 -10.24 -8.44
C ARG A 622 -1.84 -10.80 -7.98
N ILE A 623 -2.29 -10.47 -6.77
CA ILE A 623 -3.62 -10.90 -6.27
C ILE A 623 -4.73 -10.28 -7.12
N LEU A 624 -4.70 -8.96 -7.35
CA LEU A 624 -5.68 -8.26 -8.20
C LEU A 624 -5.73 -8.86 -9.61
N ARG A 625 -4.57 -9.11 -10.21
CA ARG A 625 -4.43 -9.76 -11.51
C ARG A 625 -5.12 -11.11 -11.56
N VAL A 626 -4.89 -11.96 -10.57
CA VAL A 626 -5.46 -13.31 -10.56
C VAL A 626 -6.98 -13.26 -10.36
N LEU A 627 -7.47 -12.46 -9.42
CA LEU A 627 -8.90 -12.38 -9.10
C LEU A 627 -9.76 -11.76 -10.20
N PHE A 628 -9.27 -10.68 -10.85
CA PHE A 628 -10.08 -9.86 -11.76
C PHE A 628 -9.62 -9.92 -13.21
N PHE A 629 -8.39 -10.32 -13.47
CA PHE A 629 -7.80 -10.30 -14.82
C PHE A 629 -7.38 -11.69 -15.24
N THR A 630 -8.19 -12.68 -14.86
CA THR A 630 -8.18 -14.06 -15.38
C THR A 630 -9.64 -14.44 -15.61
N PRO A 631 -10.00 -15.12 -16.72
CA PRO A 631 -11.36 -15.60 -16.90
C PRO A 631 -11.71 -16.59 -15.78
N TYR A 632 -12.97 -16.59 -15.36
CA TYR A 632 -13.49 -17.58 -14.43
C TYR A 632 -14.08 -18.72 -15.25
N GLU A 633 -13.48 -19.92 -15.15
CA GLU A 633 -13.91 -21.12 -15.89
C GLU A 633 -14.56 -22.17 -14.96
N GLY A 634 -14.72 -21.85 -13.68
CA GLY A 634 -15.34 -22.76 -12.71
C GLY A 634 -16.86 -22.81 -12.81
N THR A 635 -17.46 -23.68 -12.01
CA THR A 635 -18.92 -23.75 -11.83
C THR A 635 -19.47 -22.42 -11.30
N PRO A 636 -20.69 -21.99 -11.65
CA PRO A 636 -21.29 -20.79 -11.06
C PRO A 636 -21.20 -20.79 -9.53
N VAL A 637 -20.66 -19.70 -8.97
CA VAL A 637 -20.44 -19.52 -7.54
C VAL A 637 -21.37 -18.44 -7.02
N GLU A 638 -22.00 -18.71 -5.88
CA GLU A 638 -22.75 -17.69 -5.16
C GLU A 638 -21.82 -16.81 -4.32
N GLU A 639 -22.25 -15.56 -4.14
CA GLU A 639 -21.61 -14.63 -3.21
C GLU A 639 -21.49 -15.16 -1.78
N ALA A 640 -20.64 -14.54 -0.99
CA ALA A 640 -20.48 -14.91 0.41
C ALA A 640 -21.80 -14.71 1.20
N PRO A 641 -22.03 -15.48 2.29
CA PRO A 641 -23.13 -15.24 3.22
C PRO A 641 -23.26 -13.77 3.60
N TRP A 642 -24.50 -13.30 3.82
CA TRP A 642 -24.77 -11.87 4.01
C TRP A 642 -24.00 -11.26 5.19
N THR A 643 -23.81 -12.01 6.28
CA THR A 643 -23.06 -11.56 7.47
C THR A 643 -21.59 -11.32 7.15
N MET A 644 -20.99 -12.22 6.37
CA MET A 644 -19.62 -12.06 5.87
C MET A 644 -19.50 -10.84 4.95
N ARG A 645 -20.47 -10.65 4.03
CA ARG A 645 -20.54 -9.47 3.16
C ARG A 645 -20.69 -8.17 3.95
N ALA A 646 -21.55 -8.15 4.96
CA ALA A 646 -21.73 -6.98 5.82
C ALA A 646 -20.43 -6.59 6.54
N ALA A 647 -19.71 -7.56 7.09
CA ALA A 647 -18.44 -7.32 7.78
C ALA A 647 -17.33 -6.80 6.84
N VAL A 648 -17.09 -7.45 5.69
CA VAL A 648 -16.09 -6.97 4.73
C VAL A 648 -16.50 -5.63 4.09
N GLY A 649 -17.80 -5.41 3.87
CA GLY A 649 -18.34 -4.14 3.39
C GLY A 649 -18.10 -3.00 4.37
N LEU A 650 -18.35 -3.22 5.66
CA LEU A 650 -18.10 -2.25 6.72
C LEU A 650 -16.62 -1.84 6.77
N LEU A 651 -15.71 -2.81 6.72
CA LEU A 651 -14.26 -2.55 6.73
C LEU A 651 -13.78 -1.87 5.44
N ALA A 652 -14.35 -2.23 4.28
CA ALA A 652 -14.05 -1.56 3.02
C ALA A 652 -14.51 -0.09 3.04
N VAL A 653 -15.70 0.19 3.58
CA VAL A 653 -16.17 1.57 3.78
C VAL A 653 -15.25 2.31 4.75
N ALA A 654 -14.85 1.71 5.86
CA ALA A 654 -13.91 2.33 6.80
C ALA A 654 -12.57 2.69 6.15
N ALA A 655 -12.02 1.81 5.29
CA ALA A 655 -10.77 2.08 4.56
C ALA A 655 -10.89 3.21 3.51
N LEU A 656 -12.06 3.38 2.88
CA LEU A 656 -12.32 4.48 1.96
C LEU A 656 -12.58 5.80 2.71
N VAL A 657 -13.38 5.76 3.78
CA VAL A 657 -13.69 6.92 4.62
C VAL A 657 -12.43 7.47 5.27
N SER A 658 -11.50 6.61 5.72
CA SER A 658 -10.22 7.06 6.27
C SER A 658 -9.33 7.77 5.23
N GLY A 659 -9.52 7.48 3.94
CA GLY A 659 -8.86 8.19 2.83
C GLY A 659 -9.57 9.47 2.40
N ALA A 660 -10.90 9.52 2.48
CA ALA A 660 -11.68 10.72 2.18
C ALA A 660 -11.59 11.78 3.29
N PHE A 661 -11.46 11.35 4.54
CA PHE A 661 -11.38 12.21 5.72
C PHE A 661 -10.13 11.90 6.56
N PRO A 662 -8.91 12.02 5.99
CA PRO A 662 -7.68 11.63 6.67
C PRO A 662 -7.43 12.43 7.95
N GLN A 663 -7.82 13.71 7.98
CA GLN A 663 -7.68 14.55 9.17
C GLN A 663 -8.53 14.03 10.35
N ALA A 664 -9.76 13.57 10.08
CA ALA A 664 -10.62 13.00 11.13
C ALA A 664 -9.98 11.73 11.71
N TRP A 665 -9.41 10.88 10.86
CA TRP A 665 -8.73 9.66 11.28
C TRP A 665 -7.49 9.94 12.12
N THR A 666 -6.65 10.89 11.70
CA THR A 666 -5.46 11.31 12.46
C THR A 666 -5.86 11.96 13.78
N SER A 667 -6.96 12.71 13.84
CA SER A 667 -7.44 13.33 15.08
C SER A 667 -7.82 12.33 16.17
N MET A 668 -8.22 11.11 15.79
CA MET A 668 -8.49 10.03 16.75
C MET A 668 -7.23 9.54 17.47
N VAL A 669 -6.07 9.70 16.84
CA VAL A 669 -4.79 9.16 17.30
C VAL A 669 -3.94 10.19 18.04
N LEU A 670 -4.09 11.47 17.69
CA LEU A 670 -3.35 12.58 18.28
C LEU A 670 -3.38 12.61 19.82
N PRO A 671 -4.52 12.40 20.50
CA PRO A 671 -4.55 12.35 21.96
C PRO A 671 -3.65 11.25 22.55
N ALA A 672 -3.62 10.06 21.92
CA ALA A 672 -2.77 8.95 22.36
C ALA A 672 -1.29 9.23 22.08
N ALA A 673 -0.97 9.83 20.93
CA ALA A 673 0.39 10.23 20.61
C ALA A 673 0.93 11.29 21.60
N ASN A 674 0.11 12.30 21.92
CA ASN A 674 0.44 13.35 22.90
C ASN A 674 0.65 12.80 24.31
N ALA A 675 -0.12 11.79 24.70
CA ALA A 675 0.03 11.16 26.02
C ALA A 675 1.32 10.36 26.15
N LEU A 676 1.84 9.81 25.05
CA LEU A 676 3.11 9.09 25.01
C LEU A 676 4.28 10.06 24.88
N VAL A 677 4.31 10.85 23.81
CA VAL A 677 5.39 11.79 23.50
C VAL A 677 4.75 13.16 23.24
N PRO A 678 4.90 14.14 24.15
CA PRO A 678 4.29 15.46 24.00
C PRO A 678 4.68 16.15 22.68
N ALA A 679 3.72 16.83 22.05
CA ALA A 679 3.97 17.56 20.81
C ALA A 679 4.96 18.70 20.98
N ALA A 680 6.07 18.64 20.25
CA ALA A 680 6.98 19.78 20.07
C ALA A 680 6.56 20.68 18.89
N GLN A 681 5.89 20.09 17.88
CA GLN A 681 5.50 20.76 16.63
C GLN A 681 4.15 20.21 16.14
N ALA A 682 3.43 21.02 15.37
CA ALA A 682 2.19 20.59 14.72
C ALA A 682 2.47 19.59 13.60
N LEU A 683 1.59 18.59 13.45
CA LEU A 683 1.67 17.66 12.32
C LEU A 683 1.32 18.36 11.00
N PRO A 684 1.83 17.87 9.85
CA PRO A 684 1.43 18.38 8.55
C PRO A 684 -0.08 18.22 8.34
N LEU A 685 -0.70 19.25 7.75
CA LEU A 685 -2.11 19.22 7.40
C LEU A 685 -2.36 18.19 6.28
N LEU A 686 -3.25 17.24 6.52
CA LEU A 686 -3.59 16.19 5.56
C LEU A 686 -4.79 16.59 4.71
N SER A 687 -4.72 17.72 4.01
CA SER A 687 -5.81 18.21 3.16
C SER A 687 -5.43 18.15 1.68
N VAL A 688 -6.32 17.56 0.88
CA VAL A 688 -6.26 17.59 -0.59
C VAL A 688 -7.53 18.26 -1.07
N PRO A 689 -7.54 19.61 -1.22
CA PRO A 689 -8.72 20.33 -1.65
C PRO A 689 -9.05 19.97 -3.10
N TRP A 690 -10.34 19.84 -3.41
CA TRP A 690 -10.84 19.57 -4.75
C TRP A 690 -11.59 20.79 -5.29
N SER A 691 -11.16 21.32 -6.42
CA SER A 691 -11.91 22.36 -7.14
C SER A 691 -13.17 21.78 -7.78
N ALA A 692 -14.16 22.64 -8.10
CA ALA A 692 -15.35 22.17 -8.82
C ALA A 692 -14.97 21.63 -10.22
N SER A 693 -14.00 22.28 -10.86
CA SER A 693 -13.41 21.87 -12.14
C SER A 693 -12.73 20.49 -12.10
N ALA A 694 -12.19 20.04 -10.95
CA ALA A 694 -11.63 18.69 -10.78
C ALA A 694 -12.67 17.63 -10.36
N LEU A 695 -13.76 18.03 -9.67
CA LEU A 695 -14.84 17.11 -9.26
C LEU A 695 -15.78 16.73 -10.39
N LEU A 696 -16.09 17.66 -11.30
CA LEU A 696 -17.03 17.42 -12.40
C LEU A 696 -16.63 16.27 -13.33
N PRO A 697 -15.35 16.08 -13.70
CA PRO A 697 -14.93 14.88 -14.43
C PRO A 697 -15.18 13.58 -13.64
N LEU A 698 -15.08 13.57 -12.31
CA LEU A 698 -15.46 12.38 -11.51
C LEU A 698 -16.96 12.09 -11.61
N ALA A 699 -17.81 13.12 -11.64
CA ALA A 699 -19.24 12.95 -11.93
C ALA A 699 -19.46 12.33 -13.32
N GLY A 700 -18.63 12.71 -14.30
CA GLY A 700 -18.57 12.07 -15.63
C GLY A 700 -18.18 10.59 -15.57
N ALA A 701 -17.27 10.22 -14.67
CA ALA A 701 -16.91 8.82 -14.46
C ALA A 701 -18.06 8.00 -13.86
N VAL A 702 -18.75 8.56 -12.86
CA VAL A 702 -19.95 7.95 -12.27
C VAL A 702 -21.06 7.82 -13.31
N ALA A 703 -21.30 8.86 -14.10
CA ALA A 703 -22.22 8.86 -15.22
C ALA A 703 -21.94 7.70 -16.19
N ALA A 704 -20.69 7.52 -16.62
CA ALA A 704 -20.32 6.42 -17.49
C ALA A 704 -20.66 5.04 -16.89
N ILE A 705 -20.49 4.85 -15.58
CA ILE A 705 -20.83 3.61 -14.86
C ILE A 705 -22.36 3.42 -14.75
N VAL A 706 -23.10 4.49 -14.48
CA VAL A 706 -24.58 4.47 -14.39
C VAL A 706 -25.17 4.08 -15.75
N TRP A 707 -24.70 4.72 -16.83
CA TRP A 707 -25.13 4.42 -18.20
C TRP A 707 -24.31 3.31 -18.88
N ARG A 708 -23.73 2.38 -18.12
CA ARG A 708 -22.87 1.30 -18.67
C ARG A 708 -23.48 0.44 -19.78
N ARG A 709 -24.80 0.43 -19.92
CA ARG A 709 -25.54 -0.32 -20.95
C ARG A 709 -25.76 0.49 -22.24
N ASP A 710 -25.60 1.81 -22.21
CA ASP A 710 -25.82 2.71 -23.34
C ASP A 710 -24.58 3.58 -23.56
N LEU A 711 -23.73 3.15 -24.50
CA LEU A 711 -22.48 3.84 -24.85
C LEU A 711 -22.71 5.29 -25.25
N ARG A 712 -23.78 5.57 -26.01
CA ARG A 712 -24.03 6.92 -26.51
C ARG A 712 -24.36 7.86 -25.35
N ARG A 713 -25.21 7.44 -24.42
CA ARG A 713 -25.52 8.23 -23.21
C ARG A 713 -24.29 8.37 -22.31
N ALA A 714 -23.57 7.28 -22.05
CA ALA A 714 -22.36 7.30 -21.24
C ALA A 714 -21.33 8.30 -21.79
N GLY A 715 -21.10 8.28 -23.10
CA GLY A 715 -20.20 9.20 -23.80
C GLY A 715 -20.68 10.65 -23.76
N ILE A 716 -21.95 10.91 -24.06
CA ILE A 716 -22.52 12.27 -24.03
C ILE A 716 -22.40 12.88 -22.63
N TRP A 717 -22.78 12.15 -21.58
CA TRP A 717 -22.69 12.65 -20.21
C TRP A 717 -21.24 12.85 -19.76
N ALA A 718 -20.33 11.93 -20.10
CA ALA A 718 -18.91 12.10 -19.83
C ALA A 718 -18.35 13.37 -20.52
N THR A 719 -18.66 13.60 -21.80
CA THR A 719 -18.27 14.81 -22.53
C THR A 719 -18.90 16.07 -21.94
N ALA A 720 -20.19 16.03 -21.59
CA ALA A 720 -20.89 17.17 -20.99
C ALA A 720 -20.31 17.57 -19.64
N CYS A 721 -19.97 16.59 -18.78
CA CYS A 721 -19.29 16.84 -17.51
C CYS A 721 -17.93 17.51 -17.70
N LEU A 722 -17.16 17.14 -18.72
CA LEU A 722 -15.90 17.82 -19.05
C LEU A 722 -16.12 19.25 -19.57
N GLY A 723 -17.18 19.48 -20.35
CA GLY A 723 -17.57 20.82 -20.79
C GLY A 723 -17.99 21.72 -19.64
N LEU A 724 -18.79 21.18 -18.70
CA LEU A 724 -19.15 21.88 -17.46
C LEU A 724 -17.93 22.13 -16.58
N ALA A 725 -16.98 21.20 -16.51
CA ALA A 725 -15.72 21.40 -15.81
C ALA A 725 -14.91 22.56 -16.40
N PHE A 726 -14.89 22.70 -17.72
CA PHE A 726 -14.24 23.83 -18.40
C PHE A 726 -14.94 25.15 -18.06
N VAL A 727 -16.27 25.18 -18.06
CA VAL A 727 -17.03 26.37 -17.65
C VAL A 727 -16.79 26.72 -16.18
N ALA A 728 -16.77 25.72 -15.29
CA ALA A 728 -16.48 25.90 -13.87
C ALA A 728 -15.06 26.47 -13.66
N LEU A 729 -14.07 25.97 -14.41
CA LEU A 729 -12.72 26.52 -14.38
C LEU A 729 -12.69 28.01 -14.77
N LEU A 730 -13.41 28.40 -15.82
CA LEU A 730 -13.52 29.81 -16.23
C LEU A 730 -14.27 30.66 -15.19
N ALA A 731 -15.26 30.10 -14.49
CA ALA A 731 -15.94 30.79 -13.39
C ALA A 731 -15.02 30.99 -12.17
N GLU A 732 -14.07 30.09 -11.97
CA GLU A 732 -13.03 30.14 -10.94
C GLU A 732 -11.80 30.98 -11.36
N TRP A 733 -11.86 31.77 -12.45
CA TRP A 733 -10.68 32.43 -13.05
C TRP A 733 -9.80 33.18 -12.04
N SER A 734 -10.38 33.90 -11.09
CA SER A 734 -9.64 34.69 -10.10
C SER A 734 -8.95 33.88 -9.00
N ALA A 735 -9.34 32.61 -8.83
CA ALA A 735 -8.81 31.75 -7.77
C ALA A 735 -7.53 30.99 -8.18
N TRP A 736 -7.11 31.09 -9.44
CA TRP A 736 -5.99 30.31 -9.99
C TRP A 736 -4.87 31.23 -10.49
N GLY A 737 -3.62 30.75 -10.40
CA GLY A 737 -2.51 31.37 -11.11
C GLY A 737 -2.69 31.27 -12.63
N GLY A 738 -2.33 32.32 -13.38
CA GLY A 738 -2.56 32.39 -14.83
C GLY A 738 -1.99 31.21 -15.62
N PHE A 739 -0.79 30.74 -15.26
CA PHE A 739 -0.16 29.56 -15.87
C PHE A 739 -0.90 28.25 -15.55
N GLN A 740 -1.29 28.04 -14.29
CA GLN A 740 -2.02 26.86 -13.83
C GLN A 740 -3.41 26.78 -14.49
N MET A 741 -4.13 27.91 -14.53
CA MET A 741 -5.42 28.08 -15.21
C MET A 741 -5.32 27.73 -16.69
N ALA A 742 -4.32 28.27 -17.39
CA ALA A 742 -4.12 27.99 -18.82
C ALA A 742 -3.86 26.49 -19.07
N PHE A 743 -3.02 25.85 -18.25
CA PHE A 743 -2.74 24.42 -18.38
C PHE A 743 -4.00 23.56 -18.12
N ALA A 744 -4.74 23.84 -17.05
CA ALA A 744 -6.00 23.15 -16.73
C ALA A 744 -7.06 23.36 -17.83
N GLY A 745 -7.15 24.56 -18.40
CA GLY A 745 -8.04 24.87 -19.51
C GLY A 745 -7.73 24.04 -20.75
N LEU A 746 -6.45 23.87 -21.09
CA LEU A 746 -6.03 23.02 -22.20
C LEU A 746 -6.34 21.53 -21.95
N VAL A 747 -6.10 21.05 -20.74
CA VAL A 747 -6.44 19.69 -20.30
C VAL A 747 -7.93 19.41 -20.54
N LEU A 748 -8.81 20.31 -20.11
CA LEU A 748 -10.25 20.16 -20.25
C LEU A 748 -10.74 20.34 -21.69
N ALA A 749 -10.28 21.37 -22.41
CA ALA A 749 -10.68 21.62 -23.79
C ALA A 749 -10.34 20.44 -24.72
N LEU A 750 -9.13 19.87 -24.58
CA LEU A 750 -8.72 18.70 -25.33
C LEU A 750 -9.36 17.42 -24.78
N GLY A 751 -9.68 17.39 -23.48
CA GLY A 751 -10.45 16.32 -22.85
C GLY A 751 -11.85 16.18 -23.46
N VAL A 752 -12.55 17.30 -23.66
CA VAL A 752 -13.86 17.35 -24.34
C VAL A 752 -13.77 16.76 -25.74
N CYS A 753 -12.78 17.20 -26.53
CA CYS A 753 -12.55 16.69 -27.88
C CYS A 753 -12.28 15.19 -27.90
N ASN A 754 -11.40 14.69 -27.01
CA ASN A 754 -11.04 13.28 -26.96
C ASN A 754 -12.16 12.40 -26.40
N MET A 755 -12.94 12.89 -25.44
CA MET A 755 -14.08 12.15 -24.90
C MET A 755 -15.19 12.01 -25.94
N ALA A 756 -15.48 13.09 -26.68
CA ALA A 756 -16.41 13.05 -27.81
C ALA A 756 -15.94 12.06 -28.88
N TYR A 757 -14.66 12.12 -29.25
CA TYR A 757 -14.05 11.18 -30.18
C TYR A 757 -14.14 9.72 -29.69
N SER A 758 -13.85 9.50 -28.40
CA SER A 758 -13.86 8.18 -27.77
C SER A 758 -15.23 7.52 -27.83
N THR A 759 -16.31 8.31 -27.73
CA THR A 759 -17.69 7.80 -27.83
C THR A 759 -17.94 7.11 -29.18
N GLY A 760 -17.43 7.69 -30.28
CA GLY A 760 -17.51 7.08 -31.60
C GLY A 760 -16.53 5.93 -31.79
N TYR A 761 -15.27 6.13 -31.38
CA TYR A 761 -14.22 5.13 -31.55
C TYR A 761 -14.52 3.83 -30.77
N MET A 762 -15.07 3.93 -29.57
CA MET A 762 -15.31 2.78 -28.67
C MET A 762 -16.53 1.93 -29.05
N SER A 763 -17.17 2.17 -30.19
CA SER A 763 -18.33 1.39 -30.63
C SER A 763 -18.02 -0.09 -30.88
N HIS A 764 -16.74 -0.45 -31.07
CA HIS A 764 -16.28 -1.83 -31.26
C HIS A 764 -15.85 -2.52 -29.96
N SER A 765 -15.72 -1.77 -28.86
CA SER A 765 -15.28 -2.31 -27.57
C SER A 765 -16.42 -3.06 -26.88
N HIS A 766 -16.08 -4.13 -26.16
CA HIS A 766 -17.04 -4.88 -25.36
C HIS A 766 -17.29 -4.27 -23.97
N THR A 767 -16.43 -3.36 -23.49
CA THR A 767 -16.59 -2.68 -22.18
C THR A 767 -16.28 -1.18 -22.24
N PRO A 768 -16.94 -0.42 -23.12
CA PRO A 768 -16.55 0.96 -23.40
C PRO A 768 -16.76 1.90 -22.22
N TRP A 769 -17.73 1.62 -21.34
CA TRP A 769 -17.99 2.43 -20.14
C TRP A 769 -16.82 2.45 -19.15
N ARG A 770 -16.03 1.36 -19.07
CA ARG A 770 -14.85 1.28 -18.19
C ARG A 770 -13.80 2.26 -18.64
N PHE A 771 -13.55 2.28 -19.95
CA PHE A 771 -12.64 3.21 -20.58
C PHE A 771 -13.05 4.65 -20.32
N LEU A 772 -14.32 5.00 -20.56
CA LEU A 772 -14.83 6.36 -20.36
C LEU A 772 -14.70 6.80 -18.89
N ALA A 773 -15.04 5.92 -17.95
CA ALA A 773 -14.93 6.21 -16.52
C ALA A 773 -13.47 6.44 -16.10
N SER A 774 -12.56 5.53 -16.46
CA SER A 774 -11.13 5.68 -16.16
C SER A 774 -10.53 6.92 -16.80
N PHE A 775 -10.95 7.27 -18.02
CA PHE A 775 -10.49 8.46 -18.71
C PHE A 775 -10.97 9.74 -18.01
N CYS A 776 -12.23 9.80 -17.57
CA CYS A 776 -12.75 10.90 -16.76
C CYS A 776 -11.98 11.10 -15.44
N VAL A 777 -11.66 10.01 -14.72
CA VAL A 777 -10.85 10.09 -13.48
C VAL A 777 -9.42 10.57 -13.78
N MET A 778 -8.82 10.13 -14.88
CA MET A 778 -7.50 10.62 -15.31
C MET A 778 -7.52 12.14 -15.55
N ILE A 779 -8.58 12.67 -16.17
CA ILE A 779 -8.73 14.12 -16.41
C ILE A 779 -8.95 14.86 -15.09
N ALA A 780 -9.76 14.33 -14.16
CA ALA A 780 -9.92 14.89 -12.81
C ALA A 780 -8.56 15.06 -12.12
N GLY A 781 -7.71 14.03 -12.17
CA GLY A 781 -6.36 14.07 -11.63
C GLY A 781 -5.49 15.16 -12.27
N LEU A 782 -5.53 15.31 -13.60
CA LEU A 782 -4.73 16.34 -14.29
C LEU A 782 -5.15 17.76 -13.89
N VAL A 783 -6.47 18.02 -13.79
CA VAL A 783 -6.99 19.33 -13.37
C VAL A 783 -6.67 19.61 -11.91
N GLY A 784 -6.85 18.62 -11.03
CA GLY A 784 -6.48 18.76 -9.61
C GLY A 784 -4.99 18.99 -9.41
N MET A 785 -4.13 18.32 -10.20
CA MET A 785 -2.67 18.50 -10.14
C MET A 785 -2.28 19.91 -10.59
N ALA A 786 -2.93 20.43 -11.62
CA ALA A 786 -2.70 21.80 -12.07
C ALA A 786 -3.11 22.84 -11.02
N GLY A 787 -4.20 22.60 -10.28
CA GLY A 787 -4.72 23.48 -9.23
C GLY A 787 -4.16 23.24 -7.82
N ALA A 788 -3.17 22.37 -7.67
CA ALA A 788 -2.60 22.09 -6.36
C ALA A 788 -1.83 23.31 -5.80
N GLU A 789 -1.97 23.53 -4.50
CA GLU A 789 -1.25 24.58 -3.74
C GLU A 789 -0.22 24.01 -2.75
N THR A 790 -0.25 22.69 -2.57
CA THR A 790 0.65 21.95 -1.69
C THR A 790 1.30 20.79 -2.43
N LEU A 791 2.52 20.43 -2.04
CA LEU A 791 3.25 19.29 -2.61
C LEU A 791 2.50 17.97 -2.41
N LEU A 792 1.80 17.81 -1.28
CA LEU A 792 0.95 16.64 -1.01
C LEU A 792 -0.22 16.55 -2.00
N ALA A 793 -0.96 17.65 -2.20
CA ALA A 793 -2.06 17.67 -3.16
C ALA A 793 -1.56 17.43 -4.58
N PHE A 794 -0.45 18.08 -4.97
CA PHE A 794 0.20 17.88 -6.26
C PHE A 794 0.51 16.40 -6.50
N PHE A 795 1.11 15.71 -5.52
CA PHE A 795 1.41 14.29 -5.62
C PHE A 795 0.17 13.39 -5.64
N CYS A 796 -0.84 13.66 -4.80
CA CYS A 796 -2.09 12.90 -4.80
C CYS A 796 -2.76 12.92 -6.17
N PHE A 797 -2.89 14.11 -6.75
CA PHE A 797 -3.47 14.27 -8.07
C PHE A 797 -2.58 13.71 -9.18
N TRP A 798 -1.25 13.75 -9.00
CA TRP A 798 -0.28 13.10 -9.89
C TRP A 798 -0.49 11.58 -9.99
N GLU A 799 -0.76 10.92 -8.87
CA GLU A 799 -1.07 9.49 -8.85
C GLU A 799 -2.46 9.19 -9.40
N ILE A 800 -3.45 10.04 -9.10
CA ILE A 800 -4.80 9.92 -9.65
C ILE A 800 -4.76 10.07 -11.17
N MET A 801 -3.99 11.00 -11.74
CA MET A 801 -3.92 11.09 -13.19
C MET A 801 -3.17 9.94 -13.85
N SER A 802 -2.26 9.24 -13.15
CA SER A 802 -1.26 8.43 -13.87
C SER A 802 -1.10 6.97 -13.47
N SER A 803 -1.38 6.60 -12.23
CA SER A 803 -1.11 5.25 -11.76
C SER A 803 -2.29 4.33 -12.05
N TRP A 804 -3.35 4.40 -11.25
CA TRP A 804 -4.42 3.41 -11.33
C TRP A 804 -5.48 3.69 -12.42
N PRO A 805 -5.95 4.92 -12.71
CA PRO A 805 -6.95 5.11 -13.77
C PRO A 805 -6.39 4.80 -15.13
N LEU A 806 -5.12 5.13 -15.36
CA LEU A 806 -4.43 4.81 -16.60
C LEU A 806 -4.18 3.31 -16.75
N TYR A 807 -3.84 2.61 -15.66
CA TYR A 807 -3.80 1.14 -15.65
C TYR A 807 -5.13 0.56 -16.15
N PHE A 808 -6.27 0.99 -15.60
CA PHE A 808 -7.59 0.53 -16.01
C PHE A 808 -7.96 0.95 -17.44
N ALA A 809 -7.57 2.14 -17.88
CA ALA A 809 -7.81 2.62 -19.24
C ALA A 809 -7.07 1.78 -20.30
N ILE A 810 -5.83 1.36 -20.03
CA ILE A 810 -5.08 0.47 -20.91
C ILE A 810 -5.68 -0.95 -20.86
N LEU A 811 -6.05 -1.40 -19.66
CA LEU A 811 -6.48 -2.77 -19.37
C LEU A 811 -7.91 -3.11 -19.80
N HIS A 812 -8.75 -2.12 -20.12
CA HIS A 812 -10.20 -2.29 -20.38
C HIS A 812 -10.59 -3.47 -21.29
N GLU A 813 -9.85 -3.77 -22.39
CA GLU A 813 -10.14 -4.91 -23.28
C GLU A 813 -9.71 -6.28 -22.69
N GLU A 814 -8.95 -6.27 -21.60
CA GLU A 814 -8.47 -7.45 -20.88
C GLU A 814 -7.74 -8.52 -21.71
N THR A 815 -7.22 -8.17 -22.90
CA THR A 815 -6.41 -9.08 -23.71
C THR A 815 -5.10 -9.45 -23.00
N PRO A 816 -4.46 -10.60 -23.31
CA PRO A 816 -3.17 -10.95 -22.71
C PRO A 816 -2.09 -9.88 -22.88
N ALA A 817 -2.11 -9.19 -24.04
CA ALA A 817 -1.22 -8.07 -24.32
C ALA A 817 -1.58 -6.84 -23.48
N ALA A 818 -2.86 -6.45 -23.40
CA ALA A 818 -3.29 -5.33 -22.57
C ALA A 818 -2.96 -5.54 -21.08
N ARG A 819 -3.16 -6.77 -20.55
CA ARG A 819 -2.79 -7.15 -19.18
C ARG A 819 -1.29 -6.97 -18.91
N ARG A 820 -0.44 -7.50 -19.80
CA ARG A 820 1.02 -7.42 -19.68
C ARG A 820 1.49 -5.98 -19.71
N GLU A 821 1.01 -5.22 -20.69
CA GLU A 821 1.47 -3.85 -20.91
C GLU A 821 0.93 -2.87 -19.87
N ALA A 822 -0.33 -3.00 -19.44
CA ALA A 822 -0.88 -2.20 -18.36
C ALA A 822 -0.11 -2.42 -17.05
N THR A 823 0.18 -3.67 -16.68
CA THR A 823 0.97 -3.99 -15.48
C THR A 823 2.39 -3.45 -15.58
N LYS A 824 3.06 -3.62 -16.72
CA LYS A 824 4.41 -3.05 -16.95
C LYS A 824 4.40 -1.54 -16.75
N TYR A 825 3.45 -0.86 -17.37
CA TYR A 825 3.35 0.60 -17.33
C TYR A 825 3.01 1.13 -15.93
N PHE A 826 2.10 0.45 -15.22
CA PHE A 826 1.75 0.77 -13.83
C PHE A 826 2.96 0.71 -12.89
N LEU A 827 3.73 -0.38 -12.95
CA LEU A 827 4.91 -0.56 -12.11
C LEU A 827 5.99 0.49 -12.42
N PHE A 828 6.18 0.82 -13.69
CA PHE A 828 7.12 1.87 -14.09
C PHE A 828 6.70 3.26 -13.55
N ASN A 829 5.44 3.64 -13.73
CA ASN A 829 4.94 4.93 -13.23
C ASN A 829 5.08 5.02 -11.72
N LEU A 830 4.77 3.95 -10.98
CA LEU A 830 4.89 3.94 -9.52
C LEU A 830 6.34 4.10 -9.06
N ALA A 831 7.30 3.49 -9.78
CA ALA A 831 8.72 3.67 -9.48
C ALA A 831 9.18 5.12 -9.69
N GLY A 832 8.82 5.75 -10.83
CA GLY A 832 9.11 7.16 -11.09
C GLY A 832 8.41 8.10 -10.10
N ALA A 833 7.16 7.79 -9.74
CA ALA A 833 6.41 8.52 -8.72
C ALA A 833 7.05 8.42 -7.35
N SER A 834 7.62 7.27 -6.97
CA SER A 834 8.30 7.12 -5.68
C SER A 834 9.57 7.98 -5.57
N ILE A 835 10.30 8.15 -6.69
CA ILE A 835 11.47 9.06 -6.75
C ILE A 835 11.01 10.51 -6.61
N LEU A 836 9.97 10.90 -7.37
CA LEU A 836 9.36 12.22 -7.25
C LEU A 836 8.89 12.48 -5.81
N PHE A 837 8.15 11.54 -5.23
CA PHE A 837 7.59 11.64 -3.89
C PHE A 837 8.65 11.80 -2.82
N MET A 838 9.79 11.09 -2.93
CA MET A 838 10.92 11.28 -2.04
C MET A 838 11.46 12.72 -2.12
N GLY A 839 11.64 13.26 -3.33
CA GLY A 839 12.05 14.65 -3.51
C GLY A 839 11.07 15.65 -2.88
N LEU A 840 9.76 15.42 -3.06
CA LEU A 840 8.70 16.26 -2.46
C LEU A 840 8.66 16.16 -0.93
N LEU A 841 8.88 14.97 -0.35
CA LEU A 841 8.95 14.75 1.09
C LEU A 841 10.16 15.49 1.71
N LEU A 842 11.33 15.40 1.07
CA LEU A 842 12.52 16.10 1.54
C LEU A 842 12.37 17.62 1.47
N LEU A 843 11.75 18.15 0.41
CA LEU A 843 11.41 19.58 0.32
C LEU A 843 10.43 19.99 1.41
N THR A 844 9.41 19.17 1.68
CA THR A 844 8.41 19.43 2.72
C THR A 844 9.06 19.51 4.11
N GLY A 845 9.93 18.55 4.45
CA GLY A 845 10.63 18.54 5.73
C GLY A 845 11.60 19.71 5.87
N ALA A 846 12.38 20.01 4.82
CA ALA A 846 13.29 21.15 4.83
C ALA A 846 12.57 22.50 4.96
N ALA A 847 11.37 22.63 4.36
CA ALA A 847 10.57 23.86 4.41
C ALA A 847 9.74 24.00 5.70
N GLY A 848 9.67 22.97 6.55
CA GLY A 848 8.76 22.93 7.70
C GLY A 848 7.27 22.88 7.31
N GLY A 849 6.96 22.43 6.09
CA GLY A 849 5.60 22.34 5.57
C GLY A 849 5.54 22.19 4.06
N GLY A 850 4.38 21.74 3.56
CA GLY A 850 4.22 21.33 2.17
C GLY A 850 3.57 22.37 1.25
N SER A 851 3.25 23.57 1.74
CA SER A 851 2.66 24.62 0.89
C SER A 851 3.69 25.21 -0.06
N PHE A 852 3.28 25.63 -1.26
CA PHE A 852 4.20 26.25 -2.22
C PHE A 852 4.86 27.52 -1.65
N ALA A 853 4.16 28.28 -0.81
CA ALA A 853 4.70 29.45 -0.14
C ALA A 853 5.85 29.10 0.84
N GLN A 854 5.68 28.04 1.65
CA GLN A 854 6.74 27.59 2.56
C GLN A 854 7.97 27.07 1.79
N VAL A 855 7.74 26.35 0.69
CA VAL A 855 8.82 25.85 -0.18
C VAL A 855 9.55 27.03 -0.83
N SER A 856 8.83 28.05 -1.31
CA SER A 856 9.45 29.28 -1.84
C SER A 856 10.28 30.02 -0.78
N ALA A 857 9.79 30.12 0.44
CA ALA A 857 10.57 30.67 1.54
C ALA A 857 11.86 29.87 1.81
N LEU A 858 11.82 28.54 1.72
CA LEU A 858 13.00 27.68 1.82
C LEU A 858 14.04 28.01 0.74
N PHE A 859 13.64 28.04 -0.53
CA PHE A 859 14.56 28.34 -1.65
C PHE A 859 15.15 29.76 -1.56
N ALA A 860 14.38 30.73 -1.08
CA ALA A 860 14.83 32.11 -0.90
C ALA A 860 15.81 32.27 0.26
N ALA A 861 15.59 31.56 1.38
CA ALA A 861 16.32 31.77 2.62
C ALA A 861 17.51 30.82 2.84
N GLN A 862 17.49 29.61 2.27
CA GLN A 862 18.48 28.56 2.56
C GLN A 862 19.42 28.27 1.39
N ALA A 863 20.65 27.88 1.73
CA ALA A 863 21.66 27.51 0.75
C ALA A 863 21.28 26.24 -0.05
N PRO A 864 21.81 26.05 -1.27
CA PRO A 864 21.51 24.89 -2.11
C PRO A 864 21.83 23.53 -1.48
N SER A 865 22.70 23.46 -0.48
CA SER A 865 22.96 22.22 0.27
C SER A 865 21.72 21.71 1.02
N ALA A 866 20.77 22.58 1.37
CA ALA A 866 19.55 22.21 2.09
C ALA A 866 18.46 21.62 1.18
N TRP A 867 18.41 21.99 -0.10
CA TRP A 867 17.32 21.63 -1.01
C TRP A 867 17.77 21.02 -2.34
N GLY A 868 19.05 21.13 -2.72
CA GLY A 868 19.57 20.77 -4.04
C GLY A 868 19.40 19.29 -4.38
N PHE A 869 19.65 18.40 -3.42
CA PHE A 869 19.41 16.96 -3.59
C PHE A 869 17.93 16.66 -3.79
N SER A 870 17.06 17.30 -3.01
CA SER A 870 15.60 17.16 -3.10
C SER A 870 15.08 17.63 -4.47
N ALA A 871 15.55 18.80 -4.93
CA ALA A 871 15.25 19.33 -6.26
C ALA A 871 15.72 18.39 -7.38
N ALA A 872 16.91 17.79 -7.25
CA ALA A 872 17.41 16.81 -8.22
C ALA A 872 16.52 15.56 -8.31
N LEU A 873 16.02 15.03 -7.19
CA LEU A 873 15.07 13.92 -7.18
C LEU A 873 13.72 14.29 -7.82
N VAL A 874 13.22 15.49 -7.54
CA VAL A 874 12.01 16.01 -8.20
C VAL A 874 12.21 16.08 -9.71
N ILE A 875 13.30 16.69 -10.18
CA ILE A 875 13.64 16.80 -11.61
C ILE A 875 13.76 15.40 -12.22
N ALA A 876 14.45 14.46 -11.56
CA ALA A 876 14.58 13.09 -12.05
C ALA A 876 13.22 12.40 -12.22
N GLY A 877 12.32 12.52 -11.23
CA GLY A 877 10.96 11.97 -11.31
C GLY A 877 10.12 12.60 -12.42
N LEU A 878 10.24 13.93 -12.62
CA LEU A 878 9.58 14.65 -13.71
C LEU A 878 10.13 14.22 -15.08
N LEU A 879 11.45 14.11 -15.25
CA LEU A 879 12.08 13.67 -16.50
C LEU A 879 11.73 12.21 -16.85
N MET A 880 11.68 11.31 -15.85
CA MET A 880 11.18 9.94 -16.04
C MET A 880 9.73 9.95 -16.52
N LYS A 881 8.89 10.83 -15.97
CA LYS A 881 7.52 10.95 -16.45
C LYS A 881 7.45 11.49 -17.87
N ALA A 882 8.33 12.40 -18.27
CA ALA A 882 8.46 12.90 -19.62
C ALA A 882 9.04 11.88 -20.62
N ALA A 883 9.25 10.61 -20.24
CA ALA A 883 9.83 9.57 -21.08
C ALA A 883 11.25 9.89 -21.60
N MET A 884 12.05 10.56 -20.77
CA MET A 884 13.42 10.97 -21.11
C MET A 884 14.44 9.84 -20.88
N LEU A 885 15.54 9.84 -21.65
CA LEU A 885 16.67 8.92 -21.43
C LEU A 885 17.29 9.10 -20.02
N PRO A 886 17.96 8.08 -19.44
CA PRO A 886 18.43 6.82 -20.05
C PRO A 886 17.44 5.65 -19.97
N VAL A 887 16.28 5.81 -19.34
CA VAL A 887 15.33 4.71 -19.21
C VAL A 887 14.72 4.37 -20.58
N ARG A 888 14.51 3.08 -20.83
CA ARG A 888 13.94 2.58 -22.09
C ARG A 888 12.55 3.17 -22.38
N ILE A 889 12.41 3.88 -23.50
CA ILE A 889 11.17 4.56 -23.91
C ILE A 889 9.95 3.62 -23.99
N ASP A 890 10.13 2.36 -24.37
CA ASP A 890 9.04 1.37 -24.47
C ASP A 890 8.51 0.90 -23.11
N TRP A 891 9.19 1.24 -22.02
CA TRP A 891 8.69 1.11 -20.65
C TRP A 891 8.02 2.41 -20.16
N GLN A 892 8.54 3.56 -20.59
CA GLN A 892 8.07 4.89 -20.16
C GLN A 892 6.83 5.39 -20.90
N MET A 893 6.58 4.86 -22.10
CA MET A 893 5.45 5.25 -22.94
C MET A 893 4.33 4.22 -22.91
N HIS A 894 3.12 4.71 -23.20
CA HIS A 894 1.96 3.84 -23.34
C HIS A 894 2.19 2.79 -24.44
N PRO A 895 1.65 1.57 -24.28
CA PRO A 895 1.84 0.53 -25.27
C PRO A 895 1.07 0.82 -26.56
N ALA A 896 1.48 0.20 -27.65
CA ALA A 896 0.70 0.18 -28.89
C ALA A 896 -0.61 -0.61 -28.75
N THR A 897 -0.81 -1.36 -27.67
CA THR A 897 -2.09 -2.03 -27.39
C THR A 897 -3.13 -1.11 -26.74
N ALA A 898 -2.74 0.06 -26.25
CA ALA A 898 -3.67 1.02 -25.67
C ALA A 898 -4.63 1.59 -26.74
N PRO A 899 -5.87 1.93 -26.37
CA PRO A 899 -6.80 2.58 -27.29
C PRO A 899 -6.27 3.89 -27.82
N THR A 900 -6.51 4.14 -29.09
CA THR A 900 -5.94 5.31 -29.74
C THR A 900 -6.40 6.65 -29.12
N PRO A 901 -7.65 6.84 -28.66
CA PRO A 901 -8.05 8.10 -28.01
C PRO A 901 -7.27 8.40 -26.72
N VAL A 902 -7.01 7.37 -25.89
CA VAL A 902 -6.20 7.55 -24.68
C VAL A 902 -4.72 7.65 -25.00
N SER A 903 -4.20 6.91 -25.98
CA SER A 903 -2.84 7.09 -26.48
C SER A 903 -2.59 8.52 -26.95
N GLY A 904 -3.53 9.07 -27.72
CA GLY A 904 -3.49 10.47 -28.15
C GLY A 904 -3.51 11.44 -26.97
N TYR A 905 -4.35 11.19 -25.97
CA TYR A 905 -4.41 12.04 -24.78
C TYR A 905 -3.20 11.92 -23.86
N ILE A 906 -2.63 10.72 -23.69
CA ILE A 906 -1.38 10.51 -22.94
C ILE A 906 -0.27 11.29 -23.63
N SER A 907 -0.15 11.08 -24.94
CA SER A 907 0.82 11.74 -25.80
C SER A 907 0.67 13.24 -25.76
N ALA A 908 -0.56 13.75 -25.83
CA ALA A 908 -0.86 15.17 -25.90
C ALA A 908 -0.76 15.86 -24.53
N MET A 909 -1.41 15.35 -23.48
CA MET A 909 -1.57 15.99 -22.17
C MET A 909 -0.75 15.35 -21.06
N LEU A 910 -0.88 14.03 -20.86
CA LEU A 910 -0.39 13.40 -19.63
C LEU A 910 1.11 13.54 -19.46
N LEU A 911 1.88 13.36 -20.54
CA LEU A 911 3.34 13.55 -20.51
C LEU A 911 3.76 15.02 -20.32
N LYS A 912 2.86 15.98 -20.57
CA LYS A 912 3.14 17.42 -20.40
C LYS A 912 3.03 17.88 -18.95
N SER A 913 2.47 17.05 -18.07
CA SER A 913 2.49 17.32 -16.62
C SER A 913 3.92 17.43 -16.09
N ALA A 914 4.88 16.76 -16.72
CA ALA A 914 6.28 16.81 -16.33
C ALA A 914 6.95 18.17 -16.63
N PRO A 915 7.00 18.67 -17.88
CA PRO A 915 7.45 20.04 -18.14
C PRO A 915 6.66 21.10 -17.38
N PHE A 916 5.35 20.92 -17.18
CA PHE A 916 4.55 21.79 -16.32
C PHE A 916 5.11 21.81 -14.88
N GLY A 917 5.39 20.64 -14.30
CA GLY A 917 6.03 20.52 -12.98
C GLY A 917 7.43 21.12 -12.92
N ILE A 918 8.23 21.05 -14.01
CA ILE A 918 9.56 21.68 -14.07
C ILE A 918 9.42 23.21 -14.00
N VAL A 919 8.45 23.79 -14.72
CA VAL A 919 8.15 25.22 -14.65
C VAL A 919 7.67 25.61 -13.26
N LEU A 920 6.79 24.83 -12.63
CA LEU A 920 6.37 25.07 -11.25
C LEU A 920 7.56 25.04 -10.29
N LEU A 921 8.43 24.03 -10.37
CA LEU A 921 9.61 23.94 -9.50
C LEU A 921 10.48 25.20 -9.62
N ARG A 922 10.82 25.62 -10.85
CA ARG A 922 11.78 26.71 -11.08
C ARG A 922 11.20 28.10 -10.83
N PHE A 923 9.94 28.31 -11.19
CA PHE A 923 9.34 29.65 -11.27
C PHE A 923 8.16 29.88 -10.33
N VAL A 924 7.71 28.85 -9.61
CA VAL A 924 6.66 28.97 -8.57
C VAL A 924 7.22 28.55 -7.21
N TRP A 925 7.83 27.37 -7.11
CA TRP A 925 8.35 26.85 -5.85
C TRP A 925 9.69 27.46 -5.47
N ALA A 926 10.52 27.86 -6.43
CA ALA A 926 11.80 28.53 -6.20
C ALA A 926 11.72 30.05 -6.47
N GLN A 927 10.54 30.66 -6.31
CA GLN A 927 10.42 32.12 -6.38
C GLN A 927 11.23 32.79 -5.26
N GLY A 928 11.84 33.94 -5.57
CA GLY A 928 12.65 34.69 -4.61
C GLY A 928 14.03 34.09 -4.31
N ILE A 929 14.43 33.03 -5.02
CA ILE A 929 15.77 32.42 -4.92
C ILE A 929 16.88 33.45 -5.23
N SER A 930 17.97 33.42 -4.45
CA SER A 930 19.12 34.29 -4.71
C SER A 930 19.78 33.96 -6.06
N PRO A 931 20.43 34.93 -6.75
CA PRO A 931 21.07 34.67 -8.04
C PRO A 931 22.10 33.54 -8.01
N GLU A 932 22.91 33.45 -6.94
CA GLU A 932 23.90 32.37 -6.77
C GLU A 932 23.23 31.00 -6.60
N SER A 933 22.16 30.94 -5.81
CA SER A 933 21.39 29.72 -5.59
C SER A 933 20.62 29.29 -6.85
N ALA A 934 20.15 30.25 -7.63
CA ALA A 934 19.50 30.03 -8.92
C ALA A 934 20.42 29.30 -9.90
N GLN A 935 21.73 29.65 -9.92
CA GLN A 935 22.71 28.98 -10.79
C GLN A 935 22.81 27.48 -10.52
N VAL A 936 22.68 27.04 -9.26
CA VAL A 936 22.70 25.60 -8.93
C VAL A 936 21.46 24.90 -9.48
N LEU A 937 20.28 25.50 -9.31
CA LEU A 937 19.04 24.94 -9.85
C LEU A 937 19.06 24.94 -11.38
N ASP A 938 19.54 26.02 -11.99
CA ASP A 938 19.68 26.16 -13.45
C ASP A 938 20.72 25.16 -14.00
N ALA A 939 21.79 24.85 -13.27
CA ALA A 939 22.73 23.79 -13.64
C ALA A 939 22.07 22.39 -13.62
N LEU A 940 21.21 22.10 -12.64
CA LEU A 940 20.43 20.85 -12.61
C LEU A 940 19.45 20.78 -13.80
N LEU A 941 18.78 21.89 -14.11
CA LEU A 941 17.90 21.97 -15.27
C LEU A 941 18.69 21.81 -16.58
N TYR A 942 19.88 22.39 -16.68
CA TYR A 942 20.75 22.26 -17.85
C TYR A 942 21.14 20.81 -18.14
N VAL A 943 21.34 19.97 -17.12
CA VAL A 943 21.48 18.52 -17.31
C VAL A 943 20.21 17.92 -17.95
N GLY A 944 19.03 18.35 -17.50
CA GLY A 944 17.75 18.02 -18.13
C GLY A 944 17.64 18.48 -19.58
N ALA A 945 18.20 19.65 -19.92
CA ALA A 945 18.28 20.17 -21.28
C ALA A 945 19.09 19.23 -22.20
N TRP A 946 20.27 18.78 -21.76
CA TRP A 946 21.08 17.80 -22.48
C TRP A 946 20.40 16.44 -22.63
N ILE A 947 19.74 15.96 -21.58
CA ILE A 947 18.93 14.73 -21.64
C ILE A 947 17.81 14.89 -22.68
N GLY A 948 17.14 16.04 -22.70
CA GLY A 948 16.16 16.41 -23.72
C GLY A 948 16.76 16.37 -25.13
N GLY A 949 17.90 17.03 -25.34
CA GLY A 949 18.64 17.05 -26.61
C GLY A 949 19.01 15.66 -27.13
N ALA A 950 19.58 14.80 -26.27
CA ALA A 950 19.90 13.41 -26.63
C ALA A 950 18.64 12.59 -26.95
N THR A 951 17.56 12.81 -26.19
CA THR A 951 16.28 12.13 -26.37
C THR A 951 15.60 12.52 -27.69
N ILE A 952 15.67 13.80 -28.09
CA ILE A 952 15.18 14.31 -29.39
C ILE A 952 15.71 13.41 -30.52
N LEU A 953 17.04 13.28 -30.61
CA LEU A 953 17.73 12.54 -31.67
C LEU A 953 17.43 11.05 -31.62
N TYR A 954 17.63 10.43 -30.45
CA TYR A 954 17.41 8.98 -30.29
C TYR A 954 15.98 8.59 -30.65
N ALA A 955 14.98 9.27 -30.07
CA ALA A 955 13.58 8.97 -30.34
C ALA A 955 13.18 9.30 -31.78
N GLY A 956 13.77 10.34 -32.39
CA GLY A 956 13.55 10.67 -33.81
C GLY A 956 14.04 9.57 -34.75
N ILE A 957 15.24 9.03 -34.50
CA ILE A 957 15.79 7.90 -35.26
C ILE A 957 14.93 6.64 -35.04
N GLN A 958 14.51 6.36 -33.80
CA GLN A 958 13.62 5.23 -33.52
C GLN A 958 12.30 5.34 -34.29
N ALA A 959 11.66 6.52 -34.30
CA ALA A 959 10.44 6.76 -35.07
C ALA A 959 10.64 6.49 -36.57
N LEU A 960 11.79 6.86 -37.14
CA LEU A 960 12.12 6.59 -38.54
C LEU A 960 12.23 5.10 -38.85
N VAL A 961 12.69 4.28 -37.91
CA VAL A 961 12.84 2.83 -38.11
C VAL A 961 11.51 2.07 -37.92
N GLN A 962 10.57 2.59 -37.12
CA GLN A 962 9.31 1.90 -36.87
C GLN A 962 8.38 1.83 -38.09
N THR A 963 7.67 0.72 -38.23
CA THR A 963 6.64 0.50 -39.28
C THR A 963 5.23 0.39 -38.71
N GLY A 964 5.09 0.16 -37.40
CA GLY A 964 3.81 0.18 -36.69
C GLY A 964 3.22 1.59 -36.61
N ILE A 965 1.90 1.69 -36.82
CA ILE A 965 1.20 2.99 -36.90
C ILE A 965 1.35 3.78 -35.59
N LYS A 966 1.13 3.13 -34.45
CA LYS A 966 1.17 3.80 -33.13
C LYS A 966 2.57 3.92 -32.58
N GLU A 967 3.42 2.94 -32.80
CA GLU A 967 4.82 2.89 -32.37
C GLU A 967 5.61 4.08 -32.91
N MET A 968 5.46 4.36 -34.20
CA MET A 968 6.06 5.53 -34.83
C MET A 968 5.57 6.85 -34.20
N LEU A 969 4.27 6.96 -33.89
CA LEU A 969 3.69 8.13 -33.23
C LEU A 969 4.14 8.28 -31.77
N ILE A 970 4.36 7.18 -31.07
CA ILE A 970 4.90 7.14 -29.70
C ILE A 970 6.32 7.71 -29.69
N TYR A 971 7.24 7.16 -30.50
CA TYR A 971 8.62 7.64 -30.54
C TYR A 971 8.72 9.08 -31.03
N SER A 972 7.92 9.46 -32.02
CA SER A 972 7.87 10.85 -32.47
C SER A 972 7.29 11.79 -31.41
N THR A 973 6.46 11.31 -30.47
CA THR A 973 5.99 12.11 -29.33
C THR A 973 7.12 12.35 -28.34
N VAL A 974 7.90 11.33 -28.02
CA VAL A 974 9.06 11.48 -27.13
C VAL A 974 10.11 12.41 -27.73
N SER A 975 10.36 12.29 -29.05
CA SER A 975 11.26 13.20 -29.76
C SER A 975 10.80 14.66 -29.65
N GLN A 976 9.53 14.95 -29.94
CA GLN A 976 8.97 16.32 -29.82
C GLN A 976 8.89 16.81 -28.37
N LEU A 977 8.60 15.94 -27.40
CA LEU A 977 8.64 16.28 -25.98
C LEU A 977 10.07 16.62 -25.52
N GLY A 978 11.09 16.03 -26.13
CA GLY A 978 12.47 16.42 -25.91
C GLY A 978 12.75 17.89 -26.25
N TYR A 979 12.11 18.46 -27.29
CA TYR A 979 12.21 19.91 -27.58
C TYR A 979 11.55 20.76 -26.49
N VAL A 980 10.42 20.29 -25.94
CA VAL A 980 9.74 20.97 -24.82
C VAL A 980 10.63 20.98 -23.59
N VAL A 981 11.17 19.81 -23.20
CA VAL A 981 12.06 19.67 -22.04
C VAL A 981 13.31 20.52 -22.26
N LEU A 982 13.95 20.44 -23.43
CA LEU A 982 15.09 21.27 -23.80
C LEU A 982 14.80 22.76 -23.58
N GLY A 983 13.70 23.28 -24.11
CA GLY A 983 13.35 24.71 -23.98
C GLY A 983 13.04 25.14 -22.54
N VAL A 984 12.22 24.37 -21.84
CA VAL A 984 11.86 24.67 -20.44
C VAL A 984 13.09 24.62 -19.53
N CYS A 985 13.99 23.66 -19.75
CA CYS A 985 15.20 23.47 -18.96
C CYS A 985 16.33 24.46 -19.24
N LEU A 986 16.31 25.19 -20.37
CA LEU A 986 17.26 26.28 -20.60
C LEU A 986 17.06 27.44 -19.63
N ALA A 987 15.87 27.57 -19.04
CA ALA A 987 15.53 28.62 -18.06
C ALA A 987 15.76 30.07 -18.54
N THR A 988 15.93 30.29 -19.85
CA THR A 988 16.04 31.63 -20.44
C THR A 988 14.68 32.14 -20.93
N PRO A 989 14.49 33.45 -21.11
CA PRO A 989 13.19 33.98 -21.55
C PRO A 989 12.74 33.37 -22.90
N LEU A 990 13.63 33.34 -23.90
CA LEU A 990 13.33 32.75 -25.21
C LEU A 990 13.23 31.23 -25.17
N GLY A 991 14.08 30.56 -24.38
CA GLY A 991 14.01 29.12 -24.19
C GLY A 991 12.67 28.68 -23.61
N LEU A 992 12.21 29.37 -22.56
CA LEU A 992 10.94 29.12 -21.91
C LEU A 992 9.76 29.46 -22.82
N MET A 993 9.79 30.59 -23.53
CA MET A 993 8.75 30.93 -24.52
C MET A 993 8.66 29.89 -25.63
N GLY A 994 9.80 29.49 -26.21
CA GLY A 994 9.86 28.46 -27.26
C GLY A 994 9.40 27.10 -26.75
N GLY A 995 9.84 26.69 -25.56
CA GLY A 995 9.46 25.44 -24.91
C GLY A 995 7.97 25.36 -24.59
N LEU A 996 7.39 26.41 -23.98
CA LEU A 996 5.97 26.48 -23.67
C LEU A 996 5.10 26.60 -24.92
N LEU A 997 5.53 27.35 -25.93
CA LEU A 997 4.84 27.40 -27.21
C LEU A 997 4.88 26.04 -27.90
N HIS A 998 6.03 25.35 -27.85
CA HIS A 998 6.13 24.00 -28.39
C HIS A 998 5.26 23.02 -27.60
N LEU A 999 5.19 23.14 -26.27
CA LEU A 999 4.28 22.37 -25.41
C LEU A 999 2.84 22.52 -25.90
N PHE A 1000 2.35 23.75 -26.02
CA PHE A 1000 1.00 24.05 -26.51
C PHE A 1000 0.76 23.53 -27.93
N ASN A 1001 1.68 23.74 -28.86
CA ASN A 1001 1.52 23.27 -30.24
C ASN A 1001 1.50 21.75 -30.31
N HIS A 1002 2.42 21.10 -29.59
CA HIS A 1002 2.57 19.65 -29.51
C HIS A 1002 1.34 18.98 -28.90
N MET A 1003 0.70 19.63 -27.93
CA MET A 1003 -0.60 19.23 -27.39
C MET A 1003 -1.67 19.14 -28.50
N LEU A 1004 -1.74 20.11 -29.40
CA LEU A 1004 -2.71 20.13 -30.50
C LEU A 1004 -2.38 19.09 -31.59
N PHE A 1005 -1.21 19.20 -32.21
CA PHE A 1005 -0.91 18.42 -33.42
C PHE A 1005 -0.65 16.94 -33.14
N LYS A 1006 -0.17 16.54 -31.95
CA LYS A 1006 -0.09 15.11 -31.62
C LYS A 1006 -1.42 14.50 -31.30
N ASN A 1007 -2.27 15.24 -30.59
CA ASN A 1007 -3.61 14.75 -30.34
C ASN A 1007 -4.30 14.50 -31.69
N LEU A 1008 -4.22 15.47 -32.61
CA LEU A 1008 -4.69 15.34 -33.98
C LEU A 1008 -4.08 14.12 -34.70
N ALA A 1009 -2.76 13.95 -34.66
CA ALA A 1009 -2.09 12.81 -35.31
C ALA A 1009 -2.60 11.47 -34.79
N PHE A 1010 -2.73 11.29 -33.48
CA PHE A 1010 -3.25 10.06 -32.89
C PHE A 1010 -4.73 9.86 -33.20
N LEU A 1011 -5.57 10.89 -33.11
CA LEU A 1011 -6.99 10.76 -33.47
C LEU A 1011 -7.16 10.36 -34.94
N CYS A 1012 -6.42 10.98 -35.86
CA CYS A 1012 -6.41 10.57 -37.27
C CYS A 1012 -5.89 9.14 -37.49
N ALA A 1013 -4.82 8.73 -36.80
CA ALA A 1013 -4.36 7.34 -36.83
C ALA A 1013 -5.44 6.39 -36.26
N GLY A 1014 -6.19 6.83 -35.26
CA GLY A 1014 -7.34 6.10 -34.72
C GLY A 1014 -8.45 5.95 -35.75
N ALA A 1015 -8.76 7.01 -36.50
CA ALA A 1015 -9.76 6.98 -37.57
C ALA A 1015 -9.35 6.01 -38.69
N LEU A 1016 -8.07 6.04 -39.06
CA LEU A 1016 -7.46 5.12 -40.02
C LEU A 1016 -7.58 3.67 -39.55
N MET A 1017 -7.14 3.37 -38.32
CA MET A 1017 -7.22 2.03 -37.74
C MET A 1017 -8.66 1.55 -37.57
N PHE A 1018 -9.57 2.43 -37.14
CA PHE A 1018 -10.99 2.11 -36.98
C PHE A 1018 -11.66 1.75 -38.31
N SER A 1019 -11.27 2.43 -39.40
CA SER A 1019 -11.90 2.24 -40.72
C SER A 1019 -11.27 1.10 -41.53
N THR A 1020 -10.06 0.66 -41.19
CA THR A 1020 -9.31 -0.34 -41.96
C THR A 1020 -8.97 -1.61 -41.20
N HIS A 1021 -8.99 -1.58 -39.87
CA HIS A 1021 -8.42 -2.61 -38.99
C HIS A 1021 -6.94 -2.93 -39.32
N ALA A 1022 -6.18 -1.95 -39.82
CA ALA A 1022 -4.74 -2.07 -40.03
C ALA A 1022 -3.96 -1.72 -38.75
N HIS A 1023 -2.87 -2.42 -38.48
CA HIS A 1023 -1.98 -2.15 -37.35
C HIS A 1023 -0.58 -1.70 -37.79
N SER A 1024 -0.18 -2.08 -39.00
CA SER A 1024 1.10 -1.73 -39.61
C SER A 1024 0.92 -0.86 -40.86
N LEU A 1025 1.90 0.00 -41.13
CA LEU A 1025 1.98 0.77 -42.38
C LEU A 1025 2.12 -0.13 -43.62
N HIS A 1026 2.58 -1.38 -43.47
CA HIS A 1026 2.66 -2.34 -44.57
C HIS A 1026 1.28 -2.76 -45.10
N GLU A 1027 0.24 -2.66 -44.29
CA GLU A 1027 -1.12 -3.08 -44.64
C GLU A 1027 -1.91 -1.98 -45.35
N LEU A 1028 -1.34 -0.78 -45.44
CA LEU A 1028 -1.98 0.42 -45.94
C LEU A 1028 -1.39 0.85 -47.28
N GLY A 1029 -2.18 1.62 -48.02
CA GLY A 1029 -1.83 2.15 -49.32
C GLY A 1029 -3.03 2.86 -49.94
N GLY A 1030 -2.82 4.05 -50.50
CA GLY A 1030 -3.81 4.75 -51.32
C GLY A 1030 -5.11 5.18 -50.63
N ILE A 1031 -5.20 5.14 -49.29
CA ILE A 1031 -6.47 5.36 -48.58
C ILE A 1031 -6.95 6.81 -48.59
N GLY A 1032 -6.05 7.76 -48.87
CA GLY A 1032 -6.36 9.19 -48.82
C GLY A 1032 -7.46 9.62 -49.80
N ARG A 1033 -7.71 8.85 -50.87
CA ARG A 1033 -8.80 9.11 -51.81
C ARG A 1033 -10.18 8.77 -51.22
N ARG A 1034 -10.23 7.85 -50.26
CA ARG A 1034 -11.46 7.40 -49.57
C ARG A 1034 -11.73 8.18 -48.29
N MET A 1035 -10.65 8.62 -47.63
CA MET A 1035 -10.70 9.39 -46.40
C MET A 1035 -10.03 10.77 -46.58
N PRO A 1036 -10.57 11.67 -47.42
CA PRO A 1036 -9.93 12.94 -47.76
C PRO A 1036 -9.85 13.93 -46.58
N TRP A 1037 -10.82 13.92 -45.66
CA TRP A 1037 -10.81 14.78 -44.47
C TRP A 1037 -9.81 14.27 -43.46
N THR A 1038 -9.76 12.96 -43.24
CA THR A 1038 -8.72 12.35 -42.39
C THR A 1038 -7.33 12.58 -42.96
N LEU A 1039 -7.15 12.46 -44.29
CA LEU A 1039 -5.90 12.81 -44.98
C LEU A 1039 -5.51 14.27 -44.73
N ALA A 1040 -6.42 15.21 -45.00
CA ALA A 1040 -6.13 16.64 -44.85
C ALA A 1040 -5.74 16.98 -43.41
N ALA A 1041 -6.50 16.47 -42.44
CA ALA A 1041 -6.27 16.71 -41.03
C ALA A 1041 -4.98 16.04 -40.52
N PHE A 1042 -4.69 14.80 -40.95
CA PHE A 1042 -3.42 14.15 -40.63
C PHE A 1042 -2.25 14.90 -41.26
N GLY A 1043 -2.34 15.28 -42.53
CA GLY A 1043 -1.35 16.12 -43.21
C GLY A 1043 -1.07 17.42 -42.45
N CYS A 1044 -2.11 18.10 -41.93
CA CYS A 1044 -1.94 19.27 -41.06
C CYS A 1044 -1.11 18.94 -39.80
N ALA A 1045 -1.41 17.84 -39.10
CA ALA A 1045 -0.62 17.41 -37.95
C ALA A 1045 0.85 17.10 -38.31
N LEU A 1046 1.08 16.45 -39.45
CA LEU A 1046 2.42 16.09 -39.89
C LEU A 1046 3.26 17.31 -40.25
N LEU A 1047 2.69 18.24 -41.03
CA LEU A 1047 3.35 19.48 -41.44
C LEU A 1047 3.60 20.38 -40.23
N ALA A 1048 2.65 20.44 -39.28
CA ALA A 1048 2.86 21.07 -37.99
C ALA A 1048 4.03 20.45 -37.22
N ALA A 1049 4.06 19.13 -37.07
CA ALA A 1049 5.11 18.45 -36.33
C ALA A 1049 6.49 18.53 -37.01
N ALA A 1050 6.55 18.55 -38.34
CA ALA A 1050 7.78 18.82 -39.10
C ALA A 1050 8.29 20.25 -38.91
N GLY A 1051 7.40 21.18 -38.54
CA GLY A 1051 7.72 22.60 -38.41
C GLY A 1051 7.69 23.31 -39.76
N MET A 1052 6.73 22.99 -40.62
CA MET A 1052 6.55 23.70 -41.88
C MET A 1052 5.90 25.08 -41.65
N PRO A 1053 6.44 26.16 -42.25
CA PRO A 1053 5.79 27.46 -42.22
C PRO A 1053 4.33 27.37 -42.72
N LEU A 1054 3.40 28.12 -42.10
CA LEU A 1054 1.93 27.99 -42.09
C LEU A 1054 1.36 27.27 -40.86
N PHE A 1055 2.09 26.30 -40.31
CA PHE A 1055 1.58 25.47 -39.22
C PHE A 1055 2.27 25.84 -37.90
N ASN A 1056 1.54 25.65 -36.80
CA ASN A 1056 1.94 26.13 -35.47
C ASN A 1056 3.32 25.64 -35.00
N GLY A 1057 3.73 24.42 -35.34
CA GLY A 1057 5.02 23.87 -34.92
C GLY A 1057 6.26 24.63 -35.43
N PHE A 1058 6.16 25.38 -36.53
CA PHE A 1058 7.27 26.19 -37.06
C PHE A 1058 7.70 27.29 -36.07
N ALA A 1059 6.75 28.13 -35.64
CA ALA A 1059 7.00 29.22 -34.69
C ALA A 1059 7.74 28.74 -33.43
N SER A 1060 7.24 27.65 -32.83
CA SER A 1060 7.84 27.12 -31.60
C SER A 1060 9.29 26.65 -31.77
N LYS A 1061 9.59 25.95 -32.87
CA LYS A 1061 10.94 25.43 -33.12
C LYS A 1061 11.90 26.55 -33.51
N TYR A 1062 11.44 27.52 -34.30
CA TYR A 1062 12.23 28.68 -34.67
C TYR A 1062 12.70 29.46 -33.44
N VAL A 1063 11.79 29.77 -32.51
CA VAL A 1063 12.12 30.45 -31.25
C VAL A 1063 13.11 29.62 -30.43
N LEU A 1064 12.94 28.29 -30.37
CA LEU A 1064 13.84 27.39 -29.65
C LEU A 1064 15.25 27.35 -30.26
N TYR A 1065 15.37 27.29 -31.59
CA TYR A 1065 16.66 27.30 -32.28
C TYR A 1065 17.40 28.60 -32.03
N TYR A 1066 16.70 29.73 -32.12
CA TYR A 1066 17.27 31.03 -31.79
C TYR A 1066 17.72 31.09 -30.33
N ALA A 1067 16.91 30.59 -29.38
CA ALA A 1067 17.28 30.56 -27.97
C ALA A 1067 18.56 29.75 -27.71
N LEU A 1068 18.73 28.61 -28.38
CA LEU A 1068 19.94 27.79 -28.25
C LEU A 1068 21.17 28.50 -28.84
N ILE A 1069 21.04 29.07 -30.03
CA ILE A 1069 22.13 29.78 -30.70
C ILE A 1069 22.56 31.02 -29.90
N ASP A 1070 21.59 31.79 -29.41
CA ASP A 1070 21.81 32.99 -28.59
C ASP A 1070 22.55 32.69 -27.28
N GLN A 1071 22.27 31.53 -26.67
CA GLN A 1071 22.98 31.05 -25.48
C GLN A 1071 24.30 30.34 -25.79
N GLY A 1072 24.74 30.28 -27.05
CA GLY A 1072 25.98 29.61 -27.45
C GLY A 1072 25.90 28.08 -27.47
N GLU A 1073 24.69 27.50 -27.35
CA GLU A 1073 24.43 26.06 -27.30
C GLU A 1073 24.36 25.43 -28.69
N TRP A 1074 25.42 25.62 -29.49
CA TRP A 1074 25.50 25.21 -30.89
C TRP A 1074 25.29 23.71 -31.09
N ALA A 1075 25.81 22.88 -30.19
CA ALA A 1075 25.67 21.43 -30.27
C ALA A 1075 24.19 21.00 -30.15
N LEU A 1076 23.49 21.52 -29.14
CA LEU A 1076 22.06 21.24 -28.93
C LEU A 1076 21.22 21.83 -30.06
N ALA A 1077 21.56 23.01 -30.58
CA ALA A 1077 20.92 23.60 -31.74
C ALA A 1077 21.02 22.71 -33.00
N VAL A 1078 22.23 22.24 -33.32
CA VAL A 1078 22.47 21.35 -34.46
C VAL A 1078 21.68 20.04 -34.31
N VAL A 1079 21.71 19.42 -33.13
CA VAL A 1079 20.94 18.19 -32.85
C VAL A 1079 19.44 18.42 -33.05
N ALA A 1080 18.92 19.53 -32.52
CA ALA A 1080 17.51 19.90 -32.62
C ALA A 1080 17.08 20.21 -34.07
N ILE A 1081 17.95 20.82 -34.88
CA ILE A 1081 17.67 21.11 -36.30
C ILE A 1081 17.72 19.82 -37.14
N LEU A 1082 18.79 19.03 -37.03
CA LEU A 1082 18.96 17.78 -37.78
C LEU A 1082 17.81 16.80 -37.50
N THR A 1083 17.36 16.72 -36.24
CA THR A 1083 16.24 15.84 -35.90
C THR A 1083 14.90 16.34 -36.47
N SER A 1084 14.76 17.63 -36.76
CA SER A 1084 13.57 18.13 -37.45
C SER A 1084 13.50 17.62 -38.89
N VAL A 1085 14.65 17.43 -39.55
CA VAL A 1085 14.75 16.78 -40.87
C VAL A 1085 14.35 15.31 -40.77
N VAL A 1086 14.84 14.59 -39.74
CA VAL A 1086 14.41 13.20 -39.47
C VAL A 1086 12.90 13.13 -39.21
N THR A 1087 12.34 14.14 -38.53
CA THR A 1087 10.90 14.27 -38.28
C THR A 1087 10.10 14.38 -39.55
N LEU A 1088 10.54 15.22 -40.48
CA LEU A 1088 9.95 15.30 -41.80
C LEU A 1088 10.03 13.95 -42.53
N ALA A 1089 11.20 13.29 -42.51
CA ALA A 1089 11.40 12.01 -43.20
C ALA A 1089 10.42 10.92 -42.71
N TYR A 1090 10.32 10.70 -41.39
CA TYR A 1090 9.43 9.64 -40.91
C TYR A 1090 7.95 9.95 -41.16
N PHE A 1091 7.54 11.22 -41.12
CA PHE A 1091 6.16 11.58 -41.41
C PHE A 1091 5.82 11.54 -42.90
N LEU A 1092 6.76 11.90 -43.77
CA LEU A 1092 6.63 11.68 -45.22
C LEU A 1092 6.52 10.19 -45.54
N LYS A 1093 7.31 9.33 -44.87
CA LYS A 1093 7.17 7.87 -44.98
C LYS A 1093 5.74 7.44 -44.68
N PHE A 1094 5.18 7.85 -43.53
CA PHE A 1094 3.80 7.52 -43.16
C PHE A 1094 2.79 8.04 -44.19
N LEU A 1095 2.89 9.32 -44.57
CA LEU A 1095 1.95 9.95 -45.49
C LEU A 1095 1.95 9.23 -46.85
N HIS A 1096 3.14 8.94 -47.36
CA HIS A 1096 3.32 8.22 -48.62
C HIS A 1096 2.73 6.81 -48.55
N THR A 1097 3.06 6.04 -47.51
CA THR A 1097 2.70 4.62 -47.43
C THR A 1097 1.24 4.40 -47.07
N ALA A 1098 0.67 5.23 -46.20
CA ALA A 1098 -0.72 5.08 -45.79
C ALA A 1098 -1.70 5.71 -46.79
N PHE A 1099 -1.45 6.96 -47.18
CA PHE A 1099 -2.44 7.78 -47.89
C PHE A 1099 -2.20 7.87 -49.39
N PHE A 1100 -0.93 7.94 -49.81
CA PHE A 1100 -0.56 7.97 -51.22
C PHE A 1100 -0.26 6.56 -51.75
N GLY A 1101 0.03 6.44 -53.04
CA GLY A 1101 0.30 5.14 -53.68
C GLY A 1101 -0.94 4.35 -54.10
N GLN A 1102 -0.74 3.05 -54.36
CA GLN A 1102 -1.78 2.13 -54.81
C GLN A 1102 -2.69 1.70 -53.64
N PRO A 1103 -4.01 1.57 -53.85
CA PRO A 1103 -4.94 1.18 -52.81
C PRO A 1103 -4.65 -0.25 -52.31
N SER A 1104 -4.45 -0.40 -51.00
CA SER A 1104 -4.35 -1.74 -50.40
C SER A 1104 -5.73 -2.41 -50.36
N ALA A 1105 -5.76 -3.74 -50.20
CA ALA A 1105 -7.02 -4.48 -50.07
C ALA A 1105 -7.91 -3.92 -48.93
N LYS A 1106 -7.30 -3.52 -47.81
CA LYS A 1106 -7.99 -2.90 -46.67
C LYS A 1106 -8.53 -1.49 -46.98
N ALA A 1107 -7.92 -0.76 -47.92
CA ALA A 1107 -8.35 0.58 -48.30
C ALA A 1107 -9.62 0.58 -49.19
N LEU A 1108 -9.97 -0.54 -49.84
CA LEU A 1108 -11.11 -0.62 -50.76
C LEU A 1108 -12.46 -0.43 -50.07
N HIS A 1109 -12.57 -0.91 -48.83
CA HIS A 1109 -13.81 -0.88 -48.04
C HIS A 1109 -13.83 0.24 -46.98
N ALA A 1110 -12.75 1.00 -46.84
CA ALA A 1110 -12.66 2.05 -45.85
C ALA A 1110 -13.48 3.29 -46.23
N SER A 1111 -14.09 3.93 -45.24
CA SER A 1111 -14.81 5.19 -45.37
C SER A 1111 -14.48 6.13 -44.21
N GLU A 1112 -14.76 7.41 -44.36
CA GLU A 1112 -14.64 8.37 -43.26
C GLU A 1112 -15.49 7.96 -42.04
N PRO A 1113 -14.97 8.13 -40.81
CA PRO A 1113 -15.70 7.74 -39.60
C PRO A 1113 -16.87 8.68 -39.31
N GLY A 1114 -17.69 8.35 -38.31
CA GLY A 1114 -18.84 9.17 -37.90
C GLY A 1114 -18.48 10.60 -37.47
N LEU A 1115 -19.50 11.46 -37.35
CA LEU A 1115 -19.33 12.88 -37.00
C LEU A 1115 -18.62 13.07 -35.65
N LEU A 1116 -18.90 12.21 -34.66
CA LEU A 1116 -18.28 12.25 -33.33
C LEU A 1116 -16.75 12.10 -33.37
N MET A 1117 -16.21 11.40 -34.39
CA MET A 1117 -14.76 11.26 -34.58
C MET A 1117 -14.20 12.35 -35.50
N ARG A 1118 -14.93 12.71 -36.56
CA ARG A 1118 -14.48 13.73 -37.52
C ARG A 1118 -14.43 15.14 -36.94
N ALA A 1119 -15.43 15.54 -36.14
CA ALA A 1119 -15.50 16.90 -35.63
C ALA A 1119 -14.28 17.26 -34.74
N PRO A 1120 -13.87 16.44 -33.75
CA PRO A 1120 -12.63 16.69 -32.99
C PRO A 1120 -11.38 16.78 -33.86
N ILE A 1121 -11.24 15.89 -34.86
CA ILE A 1121 -10.11 15.92 -35.81
C ILE A 1121 -10.07 17.25 -36.57
N LEU A 1122 -11.20 17.70 -37.11
CA LEU A 1122 -11.26 18.94 -37.89
C LEU A 1122 -11.07 20.18 -37.02
N ILE A 1123 -11.60 20.20 -35.79
CA ILE A 1123 -11.37 21.28 -34.82
C ILE A 1123 -9.87 21.42 -34.52
N LEU A 1124 -9.19 20.32 -34.21
CA LEU A 1124 -7.76 20.35 -33.91
C LEU A 1124 -6.92 20.75 -35.14
N ALA A 1125 -7.27 20.28 -36.34
CA ALA A 1125 -6.60 20.70 -37.57
C ALA A 1125 -6.76 22.21 -37.81
N GLY A 1126 -7.97 22.75 -37.61
CA GLY A 1126 -8.26 24.17 -37.67
C GLY A 1126 -7.44 24.98 -36.66
N LEU A 1127 -7.34 24.49 -35.42
CA LEU A 1127 -6.52 25.14 -34.37
C LEU A 1127 -5.03 25.13 -34.73
N CYS A 1128 -4.50 24.06 -35.31
CA CYS A 1128 -3.10 24.00 -35.76
C CYS A 1128 -2.80 25.01 -36.87
N LEU A 1129 -3.74 25.24 -37.79
CA LEU A 1129 -3.64 26.26 -38.84
C LEU A 1129 -3.77 27.68 -38.25
N LEU A 1130 -4.80 27.90 -37.43
CA LEU A 1130 -5.07 29.20 -36.81
C LEU A 1130 -3.88 29.68 -35.97
N THR A 1131 -3.35 28.82 -35.12
CA THR A 1131 -2.19 29.13 -34.26
C THR A 1131 -0.86 29.09 -35.02
N GLY A 1132 -0.84 28.56 -36.25
CA GLY A 1132 0.29 28.66 -37.17
C GLY A 1132 0.35 29.99 -37.89
N LEU A 1133 -0.79 30.48 -38.38
CA LEU A 1133 -0.92 31.80 -39.00
C LEU A 1133 -0.82 32.93 -37.98
N PHE A 1134 -1.33 32.73 -36.77
CA PHE A 1134 -1.37 33.72 -35.69
C PHE A 1134 -0.77 33.15 -34.40
N PRO A 1135 0.56 32.91 -34.34
CA PRO A 1135 1.20 32.35 -33.16
C PRO A 1135 1.07 33.27 -31.93
N GLY A 1136 0.79 34.56 -32.13
CA GLY A 1136 0.49 35.52 -31.07
C GLY A 1136 -0.66 35.12 -30.15
N LEU A 1137 -1.63 34.32 -30.64
CA LEU A 1137 -2.75 33.82 -29.82
C LEU A 1137 -2.25 32.97 -28.64
N ALA A 1138 -1.17 32.22 -28.83
CA ALA A 1138 -0.54 31.43 -27.78
C ALA A 1138 0.65 32.17 -27.14
N LEU A 1139 1.43 32.92 -27.94
CA LEU A 1139 2.61 33.61 -27.44
C LEU A 1139 2.29 34.77 -26.48
N LYS A 1140 1.17 35.48 -26.65
CA LYS A 1140 0.80 36.58 -25.75
C LYS A 1140 0.59 36.12 -24.30
N PRO A 1141 -0.24 35.10 -24.01
CA PRO A 1141 -0.38 34.58 -22.65
C PRO A 1141 0.93 33.95 -22.16
N ILE A 1142 1.70 33.27 -23.03
CA ILE A 1142 3.02 32.73 -22.64
C ILE A 1142 3.97 33.85 -22.23
N ALA A 1143 4.03 34.95 -22.98
CA ALA A 1143 4.86 36.10 -22.65
C ALA A 1143 4.40 36.80 -21.36
N SER A 1144 3.11 36.82 -21.04
CA SER A 1144 2.67 37.27 -19.70
C SER A 1144 3.16 36.34 -18.60
N PHE A 1145 3.06 35.02 -18.78
CA PHE A 1145 3.57 34.08 -17.77
C PHE A 1145 5.08 34.23 -17.55
N VAL A 1146 5.85 34.42 -18.63
CA VAL A 1146 7.30 34.66 -18.55
C VAL A 1146 7.61 35.94 -17.78
N ARG A 1147 6.82 37.01 -17.97
CA ARG A 1147 6.94 38.23 -17.15
C ARG A 1147 6.55 37.99 -15.69
N ASP A 1148 5.47 37.25 -15.44
CA ASP A 1148 5.02 36.89 -14.09
C ASP A 1148 6.07 36.03 -13.36
N PHE A 1149 6.87 35.25 -14.10
CA PHE A 1149 8.02 34.52 -13.60
C PHE A 1149 9.27 35.38 -13.36
N GLY A 1150 9.19 36.70 -13.56
CA GLY A 1150 10.29 37.64 -13.34
C GLY A 1150 11.32 37.71 -14.48
N LEU A 1151 11.01 37.14 -15.65
CA LEU A 1151 11.90 37.15 -16.81
C LEU A 1151 11.49 38.26 -17.81
N ALA A 1152 12.48 38.84 -18.49
CA ALA A 1152 12.23 39.82 -19.54
C ALA A 1152 11.69 39.14 -20.80
N ALA A 1153 10.39 39.27 -21.07
CA ALA A 1153 9.78 38.75 -22.28
C ALA A 1153 9.79 39.79 -23.42
N PRO A 1154 10.17 39.42 -24.65
CA PRO A 1154 10.09 40.31 -25.82
C PRO A 1154 8.65 40.71 -26.15
N SER A 1155 8.50 41.76 -26.97
CA SER A 1155 7.20 42.25 -27.43
C SER A 1155 6.55 41.24 -28.39
N VAL A 1156 5.28 40.90 -28.12
CA VAL A 1156 4.54 39.89 -28.88
C VAL A 1156 3.30 40.51 -29.53
N GLY A 1157 3.24 40.41 -30.86
CA GLY A 1157 2.09 40.78 -31.68
C GLY A 1157 1.16 39.60 -31.97
N LEU A 1158 0.25 39.76 -32.92
CA LEU A 1158 -0.58 38.64 -33.40
C LEU A 1158 0.23 37.70 -34.32
N SER A 1159 1.16 38.25 -35.11
CA SER A 1159 1.98 37.55 -36.09
C SER A 1159 3.17 36.80 -35.50
N GLY A 1160 3.61 37.14 -34.28
CA GLY A 1160 4.80 36.54 -33.65
C GLY A 1160 5.49 37.51 -32.69
N ILE A 1161 6.78 37.27 -32.45
CA ILE A 1161 7.66 38.21 -31.74
C ILE A 1161 7.95 39.37 -32.70
N LEU A 1162 7.74 40.61 -32.25
CA LEU A 1162 7.78 41.80 -33.11
C LEU A 1162 9.21 42.28 -33.37
N GLU A 1163 10.02 42.36 -32.32
CA GLU A 1163 11.36 42.95 -32.37
C GLU A 1163 12.34 42.14 -31.50
N GLY A 1164 13.62 42.21 -31.83
CA GLY A 1164 14.70 41.53 -31.10
C GLY A 1164 14.96 40.06 -31.52
N PRO A 1165 15.73 39.31 -30.72
CA PRO A 1165 16.09 37.93 -31.06
C PRO A 1165 14.86 37.02 -31.12
N GLY A 1166 14.73 36.25 -32.20
CA GLY A 1166 13.56 35.41 -32.46
C GLY A 1166 12.35 36.14 -33.08
N ALA A 1167 12.50 37.42 -33.47
CA ALA A 1167 11.47 38.13 -34.23
C ALA A 1167 11.09 37.38 -35.51
N MET A 1168 9.78 37.30 -35.78
CA MET A 1168 9.23 36.64 -36.96
C MET A 1168 7.81 37.16 -37.26
N ASP A 1169 7.51 37.36 -38.54
CA ASP A 1169 6.15 37.59 -39.03
C ASP A 1169 5.60 36.34 -39.71
N ASN A 1170 5.03 35.43 -38.91
CA ASN A 1170 4.47 34.19 -39.43
C ASN A 1170 3.17 34.41 -40.21
N THR A 1171 2.44 35.49 -39.95
CA THR A 1171 1.21 35.79 -40.67
C THR A 1171 1.54 36.13 -42.12
N LEU A 1172 2.51 37.01 -42.33
CA LEU A 1172 2.98 37.37 -43.68
C LEU A 1172 3.61 36.16 -44.38
N LEU A 1173 4.53 35.45 -43.69
CA LEU A 1173 5.18 34.26 -44.25
C LEU A 1173 4.14 33.20 -44.65
N GLY A 1174 3.16 32.96 -43.79
CA GLY A 1174 2.06 32.06 -44.05
C GLY A 1174 1.23 32.52 -45.26
N PHE A 1175 0.82 33.78 -45.30
CA PHE A 1175 0.06 34.33 -46.42
C PHE A 1175 0.82 34.19 -47.76
N MET A 1176 2.12 34.49 -47.78
CA MET A 1176 2.96 34.34 -48.97
C MET A 1176 3.04 32.89 -49.45
N ILE A 1177 3.18 31.93 -48.53
CA ILE A 1177 3.24 30.51 -48.88
C ILE A 1177 1.88 30.00 -49.34
N LEU A 1178 0.78 30.44 -48.73
CA LEU A 1178 -0.57 30.10 -49.16
C LEU A 1178 -0.84 30.62 -50.59
N LEU A 1179 -0.51 31.89 -50.85
CA LEU A 1179 -0.69 32.51 -52.17
C LEU A 1179 0.15 31.80 -53.24
N THR A 1180 1.44 31.57 -52.94
CA THR A 1180 2.36 30.88 -53.86
C THR A 1180 1.91 29.45 -54.09
N GLY A 1181 1.55 28.72 -53.03
CA GLY A 1181 1.08 27.35 -53.09
C GLY A 1181 -0.23 27.21 -53.88
N LEU A 1182 -1.18 28.14 -53.73
CA LEU A 1182 -2.40 28.19 -54.52
C LEU A 1182 -2.10 28.49 -56.00
N GLY A 1183 -1.17 29.40 -56.28
CA GLY A 1183 -0.68 29.68 -57.63
C GLY A 1183 -0.06 28.44 -58.29
N VAL A 1184 0.83 27.74 -57.59
CA VAL A 1184 1.41 26.49 -58.09
C VAL A 1184 0.36 25.41 -58.27
N TRP A 1185 -0.54 25.20 -57.29
CA TRP A 1185 -1.61 24.21 -57.37
C TRP A 1185 -2.55 24.47 -58.56
N THR A 1186 -2.95 25.72 -58.78
CA THR A 1186 -3.81 26.09 -59.92
C THR A 1186 -3.11 25.92 -61.26
N ALA A 1187 -1.82 26.28 -61.36
CA ALA A 1187 -1.01 26.04 -62.56
C ALA A 1187 -0.86 24.53 -62.85
N VAL A 1188 -0.45 23.74 -61.85
CA VAL A 1188 -0.25 22.29 -61.98
C VAL A 1188 -1.56 21.58 -62.26
N SER A 1189 -2.66 21.92 -61.58
CA SER A 1189 -3.96 21.29 -61.82
C SER A 1189 -4.51 21.59 -63.22
N ARG A 1190 -4.25 22.79 -63.77
CA ARG A 1190 -4.58 23.10 -65.18
C ARG A 1190 -3.74 22.27 -66.15
N LEU A 1191 -2.43 22.13 -65.91
CA LEU A 1191 -1.55 21.29 -66.72
C LEU A 1191 -1.93 19.80 -66.63
N ALA A 1192 -2.36 19.35 -65.45
CA ALA A 1192 -2.71 17.94 -65.19
C ALA A 1192 -4.10 17.54 -65.72
N ARG A 1193 -4.98 18.48 -66.12
CA ARG A 1193 -6.30 18.14 -66.72
C ARG A 1193 -6.19 17.27 -67.97
N ASN A 1194 -5.07 17.36 -68.69
CA ASN A 1194 -4.82 16.58 -69.91
C ASN A 1194 -4.08 15.26 -69.64
N ALA A 1195 -3.77 14.93 -68.38
CA ALA A 1195 -3.07 13.70 -68.04
C ALA A 1195 -4.02 12.49 -68.13
N ARG A 1196 -3.80 11.60 -69.10
CA ARG A 1196 -4.49 10.31 -69.18
C ARG A 1196 -3.87 9.34 -68.17
N ARG A 1197 -4.68 8.77 -67.28
CA ARG A 1197 -4.25 7.68 -66.38
C ARG A 1197 -4.33 6.36 -67.14
N THR A 1198 -3.19 5.76 -67.43
CA THR A 1198 -3.09 4.41 -67.99
C THR A 1198 -2.70 3.43 -66.89
N ALA A 1199 -3.05 2.15 -67.05
CA ALA A 1199 -2.57 1.13 -66.15
C ALA A 1199 -1.05 0.94 -66.31
N ILE A 1200 -0.37 0.43 -65.29
CA ILE A 1200 1.05 0.10 -65.38
C ILE A 1200 1.17 -1.17 -66.22
N HIS A 1201 1.87 -1.07 -67.34
CA HIS A 1201 2.16 -2.21 -68.22
C HIS A 1201 3.65 -2.52 -68.20
N THR A 1202 4.01 -3.79 -68.05
CA THR A 1202 5.35 -4.31 -68.34
C THR A 1202 5.25 -5.30 -69.48
N CYS A 1203 5.96 -5.03 -70.59
CA CYS A 1203 5.95 -5.87 -71.80
C CYS A 1203 4.54 -6.18 -72.34
N GLY A 1204 3.61 -5.21 -72.27
CA GLY A 1204 2.24 -5.37 -72.77
C GLY A 1204 1.27 -6.06 -71.80
N GLN A 1205 1.74 -6.61 -70.68
CA GLN A 1205 0.88 -7.17 -69.64
C GLN A 1205 0.56 -6.13 -68.56
N LEU A 1206 -0.69 -6.14 -68.10
CA LEU A 1206 -1.11 -5.40 -66.91
C LEU A 1206 -0.34 -5.94 -65.69
N VAL A 1207 0.42 -5.06 -65.05
CA VAL A 1207 1.09 -5.38 -63.79
C VAL A 1207 0.03 -5.38 -62.69
N ASP A 1208 0.04 -6.41 -61.85
CA ASP A 1208 -0.77 -6.43 -60.64
C ASP A 1208 -0.44 -5.17 -59.81
N PRO A 1209 -1.40 -4.28 -59.53
CA PRO A 1209 -1.17 -3.12 -58.68
C PRO A 1209 -0.50 -3.47 -57.35
N ALA A 1210 -0.72 -4.69 -56.82
CA ALA A 1210 -0.07 -5.18 -55.61
C ALA A 1210 1.46 -5.31 -55.75
N SER A 1211 1.99 -5.67 -56.92
CA SER A 1211 3.44 -5.80 -57.16
C SER A 1211 4.15 -4.46 -57.38
N THR A 1212 3.40 -3.35 -57.41
CA THR A 1212 3.93 -1.98 -57.51
C THR A 1212 3.78 -1.19 -56.21
N HIS A 1213 3.37 -1.85 -55.13
CA HIS A 1213 3.27 -1.25 -53.81
C HIS A 1213 4.67 -0.96 -53.24
N VAL A 1214 4.92 0.30 -52.89
CA VAL A 1214 6.17 0.72 -52.23
C VAL A 1214 5.95 0.67 -50.73
N GLY A 1215 6.59 -0.30 -50.06
CA GLY A 1215 6.45 -0.49 -48.64
C GLY A 1215 7.15 0.61 -47.82
N PRO A 1216 6.81 0.75 -46.53
CA PRO A 1216 7.47 1.72 -45.63
C PRO A 1216 8.97 1.49 -45.46
N ALA A 1217 9.46 0.26 -45.67
CA ALA A 1217 10.89 -0.05 -45.65
C ALA A 1217 11.63 0.49 -46.88
N ASP A 1218 10.93 0.66 -48.01
CA ASP A 1218 11.53 0.95 -49.31
C ASP A 1218 11.73 2.46 -49.52
N VAL A 1219 10.88 3.30 -48.91
CA VAL A 1219 10.92 4.78 -49.05
C VAL A 1219 12.28 5.37 -48.62
N PHE A 1220 12.97 4.74 -47.66
CA PHE A 1220 14.29 5.17 -47.17
C PHE A 1220 15.28 4.01 -47.00
N ALA A 1221 15.19 2.97 -47.84
CA ALA A 1221 16.02 1.77 -47.74
C ALA A 1221 17.53 2.09 -47.72
N THR A 1222 18.00 3.00 -48.59
CA THR A 1222 19.43 3.35 -48.70
C THR A 1222 19.95 4.05 -47.43
N PRO A 1223 19.35 5.16 -46.93
CA PRO A 1223 19.77 5.76 -45.66
C PRO A 1223 19.68 4.81 -44.46
N LEU A 1224 18.61 4.01 -44.37
CA LEU A 1224 18.43 3.03 -43.29
C LEU A 1224 19.49 1.93 -43.34
N SER A 1225 19.86 1.46 -44.53
CA SER A 1225 20.94 0.48 -44.70
C SER A 1225 22.30 1.05 -44.28
N LEU A 1226 22.56 2.32 -44.57
CA LEU A 1226 23.77 3.02 -44.14
C LEU A 1226 23.82 3.13 -42.61
N LEU A 1227 22.75 3.58 -41.97
CA LEU A 1227 22.65 3.66 -40.51
C LEU A 1227 22.84 2.29 -39.83
N THR A 1228 22.26 1.24 -40.43
CA THR A 1228 22.39 -0.13 -39.93
C THR A 1228 23.82 -0.67 -40.09
N ARG A 1229 24.54 -0.28 -41.15
CA ARG A 1229 25.95 -0.66 -41.36
C ARG A 1229 26.89 0.13 -40.43
N LEU A 1230 26.64 1.42 -40.25
CA LEU A 1230 27.42 2.29 -39.36
C LEU A 1230 27.36 1.85 -37.90
N SER A 1231 26.26 1.22 -37.46
CA SER A 1231 26.12 0.72 -36.09
C SER A 1231 26.86 -0.60 -35.79
N ARG A 1232 27.57 -1.20 -36.77
CA ARG A 1232 28.46 -2.40 -36.65
C ARG A 1232 27.95 -3.53 -35.72
N GLY A 1233 26.64 -3.75 -35.62
CA GLY A 1233 26.07 -4.78 -34.74
C GLY A 1233 26.13 -4.50 -33.23
N HIS A 1234 26.66 -3.37 -32.76
CA HIS A 1234 26.66 -3.00 -31.33
C HIS A 1234 25.29 -2.52 -30.85
N PHE A 1235 24.47 -1.97 -31.76
CA PHE A 1235 23.05 -1.68 -31.52
C PHE A 1235 22.22 -2.48 -32.51
N ARG A 1236 21.76 -3.69 -32.12
CA ARG A 1236 20.53 -4.21 -32.72
C ARG A 1236 19.41 -3.27 -32.27
N VAL A 1237 18.84 -2.49 -33.19
CA VAL A 1237 17.56 -1.83 -32.97
C VAL A 1237 16.51 -2.87 -33.34
N PRO A 1238 16.01 -3.69 -32.39
CA PRO A 1238 15.02 -4.69 -32.73
C PRO A 1238 13.78 -3.99 -33.30
N ARG A 1239 13.32 -4.45 -34.46
CA ARG A 1239 11.98 -4.10 -34.97
C ARG A 1239 10.97 -4.74 -34.04
N HIS A 1240 10.56 -4.04 -32.99
CA HIS A 1240 9.52 -4.51 -32.10
C HIS A 1240 8.17 -4.12 -32.68
N GLY A 1241 7.45 -5.07 -33.30
CA GLY A 1241 6.12 -4.78 -33.85
C GLY A 1241 5.54 -5.74 -34.89
N GLY A 1242 6.06 -6.96 -35.03
CA GLY A 1242 5.42 -8.00 -35.82
C GLY A 1242 5.43 -9.31 -35.05
N SER A 1243 4.27 -9.85 -34.67
CA SER A 1243 4.15 -11.22 -34.16
C SER A 1243 4.21 -12.27 -35.30
N HIS A 1244 4.93 -11.95 -36.38
CA HIS A 1244 5.15 -12.80 -37.54
C HIS A 1244 6.61 -12.80 -38.01
N ASP A 1245 7.55 -12.55 -37.08
CA ASP A 1245 8.94 -13.04 -37.18
C ASP A 1245 9.19 -14.03 -36.04
#